data_AF-W7UZZ0-F1
#
_entry.id   AF-W7UZZ0-F1
#
_cell.length_a   1.000
_cell.length_b   1.000
_cell.length_c   1.000
_cell.angle_alpha   90.00
_cell.angle_beta   90.00
_cell.angle_gamma   90.00
#
_symmetry.space_group_name_H-M   'P 1'
#
loop_
_entity.id
_entity.type
_entity.pdbx_description
1 polymer ?
#
loop_
_entity_poly.entity_id
_entity_poly.type
_entity_poly.pdbx_seq_one_letter_code
_entity_poly.pdbx_strand_id
1 'polypeptide(L)'
;MKFRKLLGGLISLTFSLSAFAGLENVERIKPLQAEAAQSDWKFDFGGSGAAGGFTGVSASDGYNSGRGYGFAQTWNVENVSAGGSGVVADAVKFKDGSSGNTFNVDLPKGLYEVKVTTGNAPRTTIKLEGMVQMMNLTGRGAVETVKIPVTDGQLNIQAVEGMSNREQSIAAVEITKLNDTGTMPPTVWICGDSTVANYYNCADTSQHGWGQFFGSQLPAGSYDVRNMATSGQYAKGFVDAGQFAPIETYGKAGDYYIISIGINDGNYSNKEEYYATVTDMVKKCKAKGMEVVLVKQQGRRGDLTRSPLLTGRWFGDKLDQVGSEQNVRVVDLFTKWQDFGLSVGYDGMASYYAIKADNTGDDLHQSKMGAQKIAEIMQQELQIGERDYIHPKEDVSYMFRNVNSGLYMEVADGSTASGANVQQWGASSSQPHNTWKCEQATGDYFYIKPSNADLYLYVDNGSKDNGANIVVADKNGYSDQFFRFRDNGDGTVSILTRATRDASAVEVASAYTNNGANIQQWEVNGHNCQKWEMIEVQDVVVTTTTTTATVTTTTTVTTTVQSQEPVLVRYPGDANLSDSVDLSDAILIMQALANPNKYGVDGTDPMHITRQGYSNGDVDKDVVGLTANDALFIQRYLIGLETLPPKEYEQPAQTTTVTETTTVPATTVSTEPVKYFAADQQWNKGITETVNAGYTRPDGYVNLDNTIESNISFTVNVPQDGNYMTHIRFANGVESDRKMKIFVNNDIDICWMQSFPGTGSWSDWKEYGIVLPLKAGTNSIMFQSAMSEGGPNFDYIELILTDEPYAEIYDPSKEPQTVSGQHMLYIAGDSTVQNYSARYAPQQGWGYYLQNYFNSNLTVSNHSIAGRSTKKFYNEGRWQTIADSLKSGDFVMIQFAINDADKTNEDRYSPLCGNVDNPSYGSYEWYMTEFIKSAKEKGATPILVTTTIGMKAYSNGRFVNTYTDYNSACYNLARKYSIPCIDLNTLMVNHYNSVGYDTAKSYHLMGAVAGSTDGTHFCEKGADVVAGLVAGEVRNQNISGLAAYLK
;
A
#
# COMPACT_ATOMS: atom_id res chain seq x y z
N MET A 1 40.32 -39.05 -43.77
CA MET A 1 39.46 -39.72 -44.78
C MET A 1 38.15 -38.94 -44.87
N LYS A 2 37.72 -38.52 -46.06
CA LYS A 2 36.58 -39.09 -46.84
C LYS A 2 35.24 -39.10 -46.07
N PHE A 3 34.15 -38.47 -46.54
CA PHE A 3 33.94 -37.63 -47.74
C PHE A 3 32.56 -36.91 -47.71
N ARG A 4 32.49 -35.58 -48.02
CA ARG A 4 31.38 -34.76 -48.62
C ARG A 4 29.91 -34.95 -48.12
N LYS A 5 28.99 -33.97 -48.08
CA LYS A 5 28.70 -32.68 -48.79
C LYS A 5 27.86 -31.80 -47.79
N LEU A 6 27.34 -30.58 -48.02
CA LEU A 6 27.32 -29.60 -49.13
C LEU A 6 27.62 -28.19 -48.56
N LEU A 7 26.66 -27.24 -48.60
CA LEU A 7 26.75 -25.84 -48.21
C LEU A 7 25.35 -25.17 -48.30
N GLY A 8 25.02 -24.27 -47.35
CA GLY A 8 24.15 -23.09 -47.57
C GLY A 8 22.62 -23.27 -47.66
N GLY A 9 21.88 -22.31 -47.08
CA GLY A 9 20.43 -22.15 -47.19
C GLY A 9 19.86 -21.36 -46.00
N LEU A 10 19.05 -20.33 -46.25
CA LEU A 10 18.52 -19.42 -45.22
C LEU A 10 16.98 -19.40 -45.22
N ILE A 11 16.41 -19.02 -44.06
CA ILE A 11 15.06 -18.46 -43.84
C ILE A 11 13.85 -19.43 -43.78
N SER A 12 13.13 -19.28 -42.64
CA SER A 12 11.72 -19.51 -42.30
C SER A 12 10.94 -20.76 -42.77
N LEU A 13 10.34 -21.43 -41.77
CA LEU A 13 8.93 -21.83 -41.83
C LEU A 13 8.26 -21.64 -40.44
N THR A 14 6.97 -21.36 -40.43
CA THR A 14 6.10 -21.16 -39.26
C THR A 14 5.21 -22.38 -38.98
N PHE A 15 4.76 -22.56 -37.72
CA PHE A 15 3.56 -23.30 -37.25
C PHE A 15 3.21 -24.68 -37.89
N SER A 16 2.90 -25.77 -37.18
CA SER A 16 2.23 -25.90 -35.87
C SER A 16 2.37 -27.34 -35.27
N LEU A 17 1.54 -27.65 -34.26
CA LEU A 17 1.49 -28.86 -33.42
C LEU A 17 1.37 -30.19 -34.23
N SER A 18 1.85 -31.34 -33.76
CA SER A 18 1.36 -31.98 -32.52
C SER A 18 2.15 -33.22 -32.06
N ALA A 19 2.03 -33.49 -30.75
CA ALA A 19 2.16 -34.76 -30.03
C ALA A 19 3.28 -35.77 -30.40
N PHE A 20 4.30 -35.84 -29.53
CA PHE A 20 4.66 -37.10 -28.85
C PHE A 20 5.17 -36.81 -27.42
N ALA A 21 4.92 -37.71 -26.48
CA ALA A 21 5.27 -37.53 -25.07
C ALA A 21 6.62 -38.19 -24.72
N GLY A 22 7.39 -37.55 -23.83
CA GLY A 22 8.65 -38.06 -23.29
C GLY A 22 9.30 -37.03 -22.37
N LEU A 23 9.71 -37.45 -21.17
CA LEU A 23 10.27 -36.58 -20.14
C LEU A 23 11.65 -36.05 -20.56
N GLU A 24 11.92 -34.77 -20.33
CA GLU A 24 12.92 -34.30 -19.33
C GLU A 24 12.91 -32.76 -19.21
N ASN A 25 13.36 -32.25 -18.06
CA ASN A 25 13.30 -30.82 -17.75
C ASN A 25 14.40 -30.03 -18.46
N VAL A 26 14.00 -29.05 -19.28
CA VAL A 26 14.91 -28.02 -19.81
C VAL A 26 14.27 -26.65 -19.56
N GLU A 27 14.87 -25.88 -18.66
CA GLU A 27 14.46 -24.49 -18.41
C GLU A 27 14.70 -23.63 -19.65
N ARG A 28 13.72 -22.81 -20.04
CA ARG A 28 13.93 -21.83 -21.10
C ARG A 28 14.68 -20.63 -20.55
N ILE A 29 15.89 -20.43 -21.07
CA ILE A 29 16.77 -19.28 -20.83
C ILE A 29 15.98 -17.97 -21.00
N LYS A 30 15.96 -17.13 -19.95
CA LYS A 30 15.52 -15.73 -20.04
C LYS A 30 16.54 -14.91 -20.85
N PRO A 31 16.15 -13.84 -21.54
CA PRO A 31 17.11 -12.92 -22.15
C PRO A 31 18.03 -12.33 -21.06
N LEU A 32 19.34 -12.37 -21.30
CA LEU A 32 20.32 -11.71 -20.45
C LEU A 32 20.17 -10.19 -20.58
N GLN A 33 19.78 -9.52 -19.49
CA GLN A 33 20.18 -8.13 -19.29
C GLN A 33 21.70 -8.09 -19.06
N ALA A 34 22.36 -7.02 -19.49
CA ALA A 34 23.80 -6.88 -19.35
C ALA A 34 24.15 -6.42 -17.93
N GLU A 35 24.54 -7.36 -17.05
CA GLU A 35 25.09 -7.05 -15.74
C GLU A 35 26.41 -6.27 -15.90
N ALA A 36 26.42 -5.01 -15.44
CA ALA A 36 27.56 -4.12 -15.55
C ALA A 36 28.64 -4.45 -14.50
N ALA A 37 29.40 -5.51 -14.75
CA ALA A 37 30.73 -5.79 -14.17
C ALA A 37 30.88 -5.53 -12.65
N GLN A 38 30.06 -6.20 -11.83
CA GLN A 38 30.27 -6.21 -10.38
C GLN A 38 31.63 -6.83 -10.05
N SER A 39 32.57 -5.97 -9.66
CA SER A 39 33.91 -6.34 -9.24
C SER A 39 33.97 -6.29 -7.72
N ASP A 40 34.24 -7.44 -7.13
CA ASP A 40 34.45 -7.63 -5.68
C ASP A 40 35.94 -7.81 -5.42
N TRP A 41 36.53 -6.93 -4.61
CA TRP A 41 37.88 -7.11 -4.08
C TRP A 41 37.78 -7.58 -2.63
N LYS A 42 38.37 -8.74 -2.32
CA LYS A 42 38.30 -9.36 -0.99
C LYS A 42 39.71 -9.68 -0.54
N PHE A 43 40.13 -9.09 0.57
CA PHE A 43 41.49 -9.20 1.11
C PHE A 43 41.46 -9.77 2.52
N ASP A 44 42.30 -10.78 2.76
CA ASP A 44 42.49 -11.46 4.03
C ASP A 44 43.92 -11.19 4.51
N PHE A 45 44.06 -10.55 5.67
CA PHE A 45 45.29 -9.91 6.11
C PHE A 45 46.03 -10.81 7.10
N GLY A 46 47.20 -11.34 6.71
CA GLY A 46 47.94 -12.22 7.62
C GLY A 46 49.18 -12.90 7.03
N GLY A 47 49.71 -13.85 7.80
CA GLY A 47 50.84 -14.70 7.43
C GLY A 47 50.49 -16.19 7.30
N SER A 48 49.27 -16.59 7.64
CA SER A 48 48.87 -18.00 7.80
C SER A 48 48.30 -18.66 6.54
N GLY A 49 47.99 -17.85 5.52
CA GLY A 49 47.32 -18.27 4.28
C GLY A 49 45.85 -17.83 4.23
N ALA A 50 45.34 -17.58 3.03
CA ALA A 50 44.04 -16.94 2.84
C ALA A 50 42.84 -17.89 2.99
N ALA A 51 41.74 -17.37 3.53
CA ALA A 51 40.43 -17.99 3.50
C ALA A 51 39.89 -18.14 2.06
N GLY A 52 39.01 -19.13 1.86
CA GLY A 52 38.40 -19.40 0.56
C GLY A 52 37.60 -18.20 0.03
N GLY A 53 37.95 -17.73 -1.16
CA GLY A 53 37.33 -16.56 -1.80
C GLY A 53 38.02 -15.22 -1.49
N PHE A 54 39.08 -15.21 -0.69
CA PHE A 54 39.85 -14.01 -0.37
C PHE A 54 41.26 -14.04 -0.96
N THR A 55 41.80 -12.86 -1.22
CA THR A 55 43.19 -12.62 -1.62
C THR A 55 44.03 -12.41 -0.37
N GLY A 56 45.00 -13.29 -0.12
CA GLY A 56 45.93 -13.14 0.99
C GLY A 56 46.84 -11.92 0.82
N VAL A 57 46.99 -11.11 1.88
CA VAL A 57 47.90 -9.97 1.94
C VAL A 57 48.69 -10.04 3.25
N SER A 58 50.01 -10.12 3.16
CA SER A 58 50.88 -10.13 4.34
C SER A 58 51.43 -8.74 4.66
N ALA A 59 51.85 -8.49 5.90
CA ALA A 59 52.51 -7.24 6.28
C ALA A 59 53.79 -6.95 5.45
N SER A 60 54.40 -7.97 4.84
CA SER A 60 55.51 -7.84 3.88
C SER A 60 55.09 -7.47 2.46
N ASP A 61 53.80 -7.54 2.12
CA ASP A 61 53.28 -7.22 0.79
C ASP A 61 53.21 -5.71 0.58
N GLY A 62 54.33 -5.15 0.15
CA GLY A 62 54.38 -3.76 -0.30
C GLY A 62 53.42 -3.49 -1.46
N TYR A 63 52.87 -2.28 -1.48
CA TYR A 63 52.06 -1.80 -2.60
C TYR A 63 52.83 -1.94 -3.92
N ASN A 64 52.17 -2.51 -4.93
CA ASN A 64 52.72 -2.74 -6.25
C ASN A 64 51.63 -2.51 -7.30
N SER A 65 51.83 -1.51 -8.17
CA SER A 65 50.87 -1.11 -9.21
C SER A 65 50.67 -2.13 -10.33
N GLY A 66 51.55 -3.13 -10.47
CA GLY A 66 51.31 -4.29 -11.35
C GLY A 66 50.42 -5.36 -10.73
N ARG A 67 50.24 -5.31 -9.40
CA ARG A 67 49.35 -6.16 -8.59
C ARG A 67 48.04 -5.46 -8.21
N GLY A 68 48.05 -4.12 -8.17
CA GLY A 68 46.90 -3.30 -7.81
C GLY A 68 46.68 -3.14 -6.31
N TYR A 69 47.55 -3.66 -5.44
CA TYR A 69 47.38 -3.53 -3.98
C TYR A 69 48.67 -3.76 -3.17
N GLY A 70 48.62 -3.36 -1.89
CA GLY A 70 49.59 -3.70 -0.84
C GLY A 70 49.78 -2.57 0.19
N PHE A 71 50.63 -2.79 1.20
CA PHE A 71 50.94 -1.81 2.23
C PHE A 71 51.95 -0.76 1.74
N ALA A 72 51.67 0.52 2.01
CA ALA A 72 52.58 1.63 1.68
C ALA A 72 53.85 1.66 2.56
N GLN A 73 53.77 1.12 3.79
CA GLN A 73 54.86 1.06 4.75
C GLN A 73 54.97 -0.33 5.41
N THR A 74 55.51 -1.33 4.70
CA THR A 74 55.69 -2.70 5.21
C THR A 74 56.51 -2.80 6.50
N TRP A 75 57.35 -1.82 6.80
CA TRP A 75 58.08 -1.71 8.06
C TRP A 75 57.20 -1.24 9.24
N ASN A 76 56.09 -0.55 8.96
CA ASN A 76 55.19 0.07 9.93
C ASN A 76 53.91 -0.76 10.21
N VAL A 77 53.84 -1.96 9.62
CA VAL A 77 52.84 -3.01 9.89
C VAL A 77 53.50 -4.32 10.34
N GLU A 78 52.73 -5.23 10.93
CA GLU A 78 53.18 -6.60 11.27
C GLU A 78 52.03 -7.60 11.27
N ASN A 79 52.31 -8.86 10.90
CA ASN A 79 51.36 -9.97 11.00
C ASN A 79 51.16 -10.35 12.47
N VAL A 80 49.91 -10.54 12.90
CA VAL A 80 49.56 -10.96 14.26
C VAL A 80 48.47 -12.04 14.23
N SER A 81 48.47 -12.97 15.19
CA SER A 81 47.39 -13.96 15.29
C SER A 81 46.18 -13.36 16.02
N ALA A 82 44.99 -13.48 15.43
CA ALA A 82 43.71 -13.09 16.02
C ALA A 82 43.03 -14.26 16.77
N GLY A 83 43.49 -15.50 16.54
CA GLY A 83 43.07 -16.68 17.32
C GLY A 83 41.61 -17.10 17.11
N GLY A 84 41.02 -16.74 15.97
CA GLY A 84 39.74 -17.25 15.47
C GLY A 84 39.95 -18.29 14.36
N SER A 85 39.08 -18.27 13.35
CA SER A 85 39.15 -19.14 12.16
C SER A 85 38.65 -18.40 10.92
N GLY A 86 39.02 -18.89 9.72
CA GLY A 86 38.81 -18.13 8.48
C GLY A 86 39.54 -16.79 8.53
N VAL A 87 38.92 -15.74 8.00
CA VAL A 87 39.44 -14.35 7.94
C VAL A 87 39.61 -13.65 9.30
N VAL A 88 39.55 -14.38 10.42
CA VAL A 88 39.89 -13.90 11.77
C VAL A 88 40.82 -14.88 12.51
N ALA A 89 41.54 -15.75 11.79
CA ALA A 89 42.62 -16.56 12.33
C ALA A 89 43.86 -15.70 12.67
N ASP A 90 44.22 -14.80 11.76
CA ASP A 90 45.24 -13.77 11.88
C ASP A 90 44.74 -12.41 11.37
N ALA A 91 45.62 -11.41 11.44
CA ALA A 91 45.37 -10.03 11.07
C ALA A 91 46.70 -9.33 10.73
N VAL A 92 46.62 -8.16 10.09
CA VAL A 92 47.74 -7.20 10.03
C VAL A 92 47.48 -6.05 11.01
N LYS A 93 48.46 -5.83 11.88
CA LYS A 93 48.50 -4.75 12.88
C LYS A 93 49.25 -3.55 12.32
N PHE A 94 48.67 -2.37 12.50
CA PHE A 94 49.30 -1.08 12.25
C PHE A 94 50.02 -0.63 13.53
N LYS A 95 51.28 -0.20 13.42
CA LYS A 95 52.11 0.18 14.59
C LYS A 95 51.91 1.63 15.03
N ASP A 96 51.57 2.51 14.10
CA ASP A 96 51.14 3.88 14.34
C ASP A 96 50.05 4.32 13.35
N GLY A 97 49.42 5.48 13.62
CA GLY A 97 48.44 6.12 12.74
C GLY A 97 49.00 7.28 11.91
N SER A 98 50.28 7.23 11.51
CA SER A 98 50.90 8.23 10.63
C SER A 98 50.28 8.17 9.23
N SER A 99 50.14 9.32 8.54
CA SER A 99 49.30 9.42 7.33
C SER A 99 49.76 8.57 6.12
N GLY A 100 50.97 8.02 6.15
CA GLY A 100 51.48 7.10 5.11
C GLY A 100 51.41 5.61 5.49
N ASN A 101 50.94 5.26 6.70
CA ASN A 101 50.85 3.86 7.15
C ASN A 101 49.52 3.23 6.71
N THR A 102 49.36 3.00 5.41
CA THR A 102 48.10 2.56 4.78
C THR A 102 48.25 1.22 4.05
N PHE A 103 47.14 0.50 3.93
CA PHE A 103 46.92 -0.48 2.87
C PHE A 103 46.26 0.23 1.68
N ASN A 104 46.80 0.03 0.48
CA ASN A 104 46.37 0.72 -0.73
C ASN A 104 45.79 -0.31 -1.72
N VAL A 105 44.70 0.06 -2.40
CA VAL A 105 44.08 -0.73 -3.48
C VAL A 105 43.77 0.19 -4.65
N ASP A 106 44.29 -0.13 -5.84
CA ASP A 106 43.98 0.57 -7.09
C ASP A 106 42.55 0.20 -7.52
N LEU A 107 41.68 1.20 -7.57
CA LEU A 107 40.26 1.05 -7.87
C LEU A 107 39.83 2.10 -8.92
N PRO A 108 39.07 1.72 -9.96
CA PRO A 108 38.46 2.71 -10.85
C PRO A 108 37.65 3.75 -10.08
N LYS A 109 37.57 5.00 -10.56
CA LYS A 109 36.75 6.04 -9.90
C LYS A 109 35.29 5.59 -9.77
N GLY A 110 34.64 5.96 -8.66
CA GLY A 110 33.26 5.56 -8.37
C GLY A 110 32.93 5.52 -6.87
N LEU A 111 31.70 5.15 -6.53
CA LEU A 111 31.29 4.86 -5.16
C LEU A 111 31.54 3.38 -4.86
N TYR A 112 32.10 3.11 -3.67
CA TYR A 112 32.35 1.77 -3.17
C TYR A 112 31.68 1.56 -1.81
N GLU A 113 31.17 0.36 -1.60
CA GLU A 113 30.88 -0.15 -0.26
C GLU A 113 32.13 -0.86 0.26
N VAL A 114 32.62 -0.42 1.42
CA VAL A 114 33.84 -0.94 2.05
C VAL A 114 33.46 -1.50 3.41
N LYS A 115 33.64 -2.81 3.56
CA LYS A 115 33.39 -3.58 4.78
C LYS A 115 34.73 -4.01 5.38
N VAL A 116 34.95 -3.69 6.66
CA VAL A 116 36.19 -4.03 7.37
C VAL A 116 35.87 -4.96 8.54
N THR A 117 36.69 -6.00 8.69
CA THR A 117 36.66 -6.94 9.83
C THR A 117 37.94 -6.77 10.64
N THR A 118 37.85 -6.58 11.95
CA THR A 118 39.02 -6.36 12.82
C THR A 118 39.73 -7.63 13.27
N GLY A 119 41.03 -7.51 13.56
CA GLY A 119 41.84 -8.53 14.23
C GLY A 119 41.60 -8.57 15.73
N ASN A 120 42.65 -8.54 16.55
CA ASN A 120 42.50 -8.28 17.98
C ASN A 120 42.28 -6.77 18.21
N ALA A 121 41.09 -6.27 17.91
CA ALA A 121 40.69 -4.90 18.24
C ALA A 121 40.08 -4.82 19.65
N PRO A 122 40.82 -4.42 20.70
CA PRO A 122 40.21 -4.02 21.96
C PRO A 122 39.36 -2.75 21.78
N ARG A 123 39.80 -1.82 20.92
CA ARG A 123 39.01 -0.73 20.33
C ARG A 123 39.77 -0.05 19.18
N THR A 124 39.24 -0.09 17.97
CA THR A 124 39.92 0.36 16.74
C THR A 124 39.06 1.29 15.90
N THR A 125 39.64 2.37 15.40
CA THR A 125 38.98 3.30 14.48
C THR A 125 39.62 3.14 13.09
N ILE A 126 38.80 3.04 12.04
CA ILE A 126 39.30 2.91 10.67
C ILE A 126 39.24 4.26 9.97
N LYS A 127 40.32 4.59 9.26
CA LYS A 127 40.36 5.67 8.28
C LYS A 127 40.28 5.11 6.87
N LEU A 128 39.51 5.78 6.02
CA LEU A 128 39.58 5.68 4.56
C LEU A 128 39.76 7.11 4.02
N GLU A 129 40.58 7.28 2.99
CA GLU A 129 40.86 8.59 2.37
C GLU A 129 41.42 9.62 3.38
N GLY A 130 42.27 9.14 4.30
CA GLY A 130 42.93 9.93 5.35
C GLY A 130 42.02 10.37 6.51
N MET A 131 40.70 10.35 6.34
CA MET A 131 39.70 10.73 7.33
C MET A 131 39.17 9.51 8.10
N VAL A 132 38.72 9.69 9.35
CA VAL A 132 38.08 8.61 10.14
C VAL A 132 36.70 8.28 9.57
N GLN A 133 36.38 7.01 9.36
CA GLN A 133 35.14 6.58 8.68
C GLN A 133 34.32 5.56 9.47
N MET A 134 34.97 4.69 10.24
CA MET A 134 34.35 3.65 11.08
C MET A 134 34.84 3.82 12.52
N MET A 135 33.91 3.85 13.49
CA MET A 135 34.18 4.37 14.83
C MET A 135 34.32 3.27 15.87
N ASN A 136 35.48 3.18 16.54
CA ASN A 136 35.67 2.39 17.77
C ASN A 136 35.18 0.93 17.71
N LEU A 137 35.41 0.23 16.59
CA LEU A 137 35.15 -1.19 16.43
C LEU A 137 35.79 -1.97 17.58
N THR A 138 34.96 -2.68 18.34
CA THR A 138 35.29 -3.20 19.68
C THR A 138 35.12 -4.72 19.73
N GLY A 139 36.10 -5.40 20.30
CA GLY A 139 36.17 -6.86 20.29
C GLY A 139 36.73 -7.41 18.98
N ARG A 140 37.22 -8.65 19.04
CA ARG A 140 37.79 -9.36 17.90
C ARG A 140 36.73 -9.64 16.84
N GLY A 141 37.07 -9.44 15.57
CA GLY A 141 36.15 -9.70 14.46
C GLY A 141 34.93 -8.77 14.47
N ALA A 142 35.06 -7.56 15.03
CA ALA A 142 34.07 -6.51 14.84
C ALA A 142 34.02 -6.14 13.36
N VAL A 143 32.81 -5.98 12.83
CA VAL A 143 32.55 -5.67 11.43
C VAL A 143 31.81 -4.34 11.36
N GLU A 144 32.25 -3.45 10.48
CA GLU A 144 31.47 -2.29 10.04
C GLU A 144 31.61 -2.10 8.52
N THR A 145 30.57 -1.53 7.91
CA THR A 145 30.47 -1.28 6.47
C THR A 145 30.14 0.20 6.25
N VAL A 146 30.84 0.87 5.33
CA VAL A 146 30.56 2.27 4.97
C VAL A 146 30.67 2.48 3.47
N LYS A 147 29.94 3.48 2.96
CA LYS A 147 30.02 3.91 1.56
C LYS A 147 31.01 5.07 1.43
N ILE A 148 31.93 4.96 0.48
CA ILE A 148 33.03 5.92 0.25
C ILE A 148 33.26 6.15 -1.25
N PRO A 149 33.44 7.40 -1.72
CA PRO A 149 33.79 7.67 -3.11
C PRO A 149 35.31 7.66 -3.31
N VAL A 150 35.79 6.86 -4.26
CA VAL A 150 37.18 6.85 -4.74
C VAL A 150 37.29 7.82 -5.91
N THR A 151 38.13 8.84 -5.78
CA THR A 151 38.10 10.03 -6.67
C THR A 151 39.38 10.25 -7.48
N ASP A 152 40.50 9.65 -7.12
CA ASP A 152 41.79 9.76 -7.82
C ASP A 152 42.13 8.50 -8.64
N GLY A 153 41.82 7.31 -8.11
CA GLY A 153 42.10 5.99 -8.68
C GLY A 153 42.59 4.96 -7.65
N GLN A 154 42.64 5.28 -6.36
CA GLN A 154 43.11 4.39 -5.29
C GLN A 154 42.28 4.58 -4.01
N LEU A 155 42.08 3.51 -3.23
CA LEU A 155 41.53 3.58 -1.88
C LEU A 155 42.67 3.40 -0.87
N ASN A 156 42.72 4.25 0.16
CA ASN A 156 43.74 4.21 1.21
C ASN A 156 43.12 3.88 2.58
N ILE A 157 43.39 2.68 3.09
CA ILE A 157 42.81 2.12 4.32
C ILE A 157 43.85 2.12 5.45
N GLN A 158 43.47 2.57 6.65
CA GLN A 158 44.34 2.56 7.83
C GLN A 158 43.56 2.27 9.12
N ALA A 159 44.12 1.46 10.02
CA ALA A 159 43.68 1.42 11.42
C ALA A 159 44.42 2.45 12.27
N VAL A 160 43.69 3.17 13.13
CA VAL A 160 44.26 4.14 14.11
C VAL A 160 43.72 3.87 15.52
N GLU A 161 44.33 4.50 16.52
CA GLU A 161 43.94 4.34 17.93
C GLU A 161 42.45 4.68 18.17
N GLY A 162 41.62 3.65 18.39
CA GLY A 162 40.33 3.82 19.04
C GLY A 162 40.48 3.92 20.57
N MET A 163 41.49 3.24 21.13
CA MET A 163 41.92 3.36 22.53
C MET A 163 43.44 3.43 22.55
N SER A 164 43.99 4.38 23.31
CA SER A 164 45.44 4.62 23.27
C SER A 164 46.25 3.51 23.93
N ASN A 165 47.44 3.24 23.39
CA ASN A 165 48.35 2.18 23.81
C ASN A 165 47.71 0.78 23.73
N ARG A 166 47.01 0.52 22.61
CA ARG A 166 46.34 -0.75 22.30
C ARG A 166 46.52 -1.14 20.84
N GLU A 167 46.42 -2.44 20.56
CA GLU A 167 46.51 -2.98 19.20
C GLU A 167 45.43 -2.41 18.27
N GLN A 168 45.84 -2.11 17.04
CA GLN A 168 45.00 -1.64 15.96
C GLN A 168 45.24 -2.57 14.76
N SER A 169 44.36 -3.55 14.55
CA SER A 169 44.56 -4.58 13.53
C SER A 169 43.30 -4.86 12.69
N ILE A 170 43.52 -5.07 11.40
CA ILE A 170 42.50 -5.44 10.41
C ILE A 170 42.76 -6.88 10.00
N ALA A 171 41.72 -7.70 10.01
CA ALA A 171 41.76 -9.09 9.62
C ALA A 171 41.29 -9.29 8.18
N ALA A 172 40.25 -8.55 7.74
CA ALA A 172 39.86 -8.53 6.33
C ALA A 172 39.22 -7.22 5.88
N VAL A 173 39.25 -7.01 4.57
CA VAL A 173 38.54 -5.96 3.86
C VAL A 173 37.79 -6.58 2.68
N GLU A 174 36.49 -6.31 2.56
CA GLU A 174 35.70 -6.55 1.35
C GLU A 174 35.29 -5.20 0.75
N ILE A 175 35.43 -5.08 -0.57
CA ILE A 175 35.14 -3.86 -1.33
C ILE A 175 34.30 -4.24 -2.54
N THR A 176 33.12 -3.63 -2.68
CA THR A 176 32.21 -3.84 -3.81
C THR A 176 31.87 -2.50 -4.44
N LYS A 177 31.94 -2.40 -5.78
CA LYS A 177 31.57 -1.17 -6.48
C LYS A 177 30.06 -0.98 -6.51
N LEU A 178 29.60 0.24 -6.20
CA LEU A 178 28.18 0.62 -6.21
C LEU A 178 27.79 1.47 -7.42
N ASN A 179 28.63 2.42 -7.85
CA ASN A 179 28.41 3.21 -9.06
C ASN A 179 29.73 3.78 -9.63
N ASP A 180 29.73 4.19 -10.90
CA ASP A 180 30.88 4.82 -11.55
C ASP A 180 31.04 6.32 -11.24
N THR A 181 30.00 6.98 -10.73
CA THR A 181 29.98 8.45 -10.59
C THR A 181 30.64 8.96 -9.31
N GLY A 182 30.75 8.12 -8.27
CA GLY A 182 31.14 8.57 -6.92
C GLY A 182 30.00 9.25 -6.16
N THR A 183 28.78 9.25 -6.68
CA THR A 183 27.63 9.90 -6.04
C THR A 183 27.21 9.07 -4.82
N MET A 184 27.39 9.61 -3.62
CA MET A 184 26.81 9.05 -2.40
C MET A 184 25.27 9.23 -2.37
N PRO A 185 24.51 8.28 -1.82
CA PRO A 185 23.07 8.45 -1.56
C PRO A 185 22.81 9.57 -0.53
N PRO A 186 21.54 10.01 -0.34
CA PRO A 186 21.15 10.81 0.82
C PRO A 186 21.65 10.15 2.11
N THR A 187 22.24 10.94 3.01
CA THR A 187 22.94 10.44 4.19
C THR A 187 22.47 11.15 5.47
N VAL A 188 22.19 10.38 6.52
CA VAL A 188 22.02 10.89 7.88
C VAL A 188 23.36 10.77 8.61
N TRP A 189 24.02 11.90 8.82
CA TRP A 189 25.23 12.00 9.62
C TRP A 189 24.87 12.25 11.09
N ILE A 190 25.44 11.49 12.03
CA ILE A 190 25.14 11.63 13.47
C ILE A 190 26.41 12.00 14.24
N CYS A 191 26.39 13.15 14.90
CA CYS A 191 27.37 13.56 15.92
C CYS A 191 26.82 13.26 17.31
N GLY A 192 27.66 12.71 18.19
CA GLY A 192 27.26 12.36 19.54
C GLY A 192 28.32 11.63 20.36
N ASP A 193 27.89 11.16 21.53
CA ASP A 193 28.76 10.60 22.57
C ASP A 193 28.44 9.12 22.92
N SER A 194 28.75 8.72 24.15
CA SER A 194 28.54 7.38 24.72
C SER A 194 27.08 6.93 24.80
N THR A 195 26.13 7.83 24.59
CA THR A 195 24.70 7.53 24.49
C THR A 195 24.19 7.41 23.05
N VAL A 196 25.06 7.66 22.07
CA VAL A 196 24.72 7.73 20.64
C VAL A 196 25.54 6.74 19.79
N ALA A 197 26.78 6.47 20.18
CA ALA A 197 27.77 5.65 19.47
C ALA A 197 27.34 4.20 19.14
N ASN A 198 28.03 3.59 18.17
CA ASN A 198 27.95 2.17 17.84
C ASN A 198 28.71 1.32 18.89
N TYR A 199 28.14 0.15 19.24
CA TYR A 199 28.72 -0.82 20.18
C TYR A 199 28.73 -2.22 19.57
N TYR A 200 29.89 -2.88 19.65
CA TYR A 200 30.18 -4.12 18.93
C TYR A 200 30.48 -5.25 19.91
N ASN A 201 30.11 -6.49 19.55
CA ASN A 201 30.44 -7.71 20.30
C ASN A 201 30.09 -7.67 21.80
N CYS A 202 29.06 -6.91 22.18
CA CYS A 202 28.65 -6.67 23.56
C CYS A 202 27.25 -7.26 23.85
N ALA A 203 26.90 -7.40 25.13
CA ALA A 203 25.61 -7.96 25.53
C ALA A 203 24.47 -6.94 25.37
N ASP A 204 23.26 -7.41 25.10
CA ASP A 204 22.03 -6.59 24.99
C ASP A 204 21.73 -5.77 26.28
N THR A 205 22.16 -6.27 27.43
CA THR A 205 22.05 -5.60 28.75
C THR A 205 23.18 -4.63 29.04
N SER A 206 24.26 -4.61 28.25
CA SER A 206 25.39 -3.70 28.44
C SER A 206 25.11 -2.33 27.80
N GLN A 207 26.13 -1.48 27.67
CA GLN A 207 25.97 -0.15 27.11
C GLN A 207 25.74 -0.18 25.59
N HIS A 208 24.71 0.55 25.14
CA HIS A 208 24.35 0.76 23.75
C HIS A 208 24.03 2.24 23.50
N GLY A 209 24.30 2.75 22.29
CA GLY A 209 23.91 4.09 21.86
C GLY A 209 22.76 4.06 20.85
N TRP A 210 21.92 5.10 20.82
CA TRP A 210 20.70 5.08 19.99
C TRP A 210 20.99 5.22 18.48
N GLY A 211 22.06 5.93 18.10
CA GLY A 211 22.41 6.18 16.70
C GLY A 211 22.65 4.90 15.89
N GLN A 212 23.13 3.84 16.54
CA GLN A 212 23.36 2.52 15.91
C GLN A 212 22.05 1.79 15.51
N PHE A 213 20.91 2.20 16.08
CA PHE A 213 19.58 1.64 15.76
C PHE A 213 18.70 2.62 14.97
N PHE A 214 19.17 3.85 14.74
CA PHE A 214 18.39 4.87 14.04
C PHE A 214 18.11 4.50 12.58
N GLY A 215 19.08 3.90 11.88
CA GLY A 215 18.91 3.45 10.50
C GLY A 215 17.86 2.37 10.29
N SER A 216 17.45 1.63 11.33
CA SER A 216 16.33 0.68 11.24
C SER A 216 14.96 1.30 11.51
N GLN A 217 14.89 2.60 11.82
CA GLN A 217 13.64 3.36 11.97
C GLN A 217 13.29 4.14 10.69
N LEU A 218 14.27 4.37 9.81
CA LEU A 218 14.08 5.10 8.55
C LEU A 218 13.37 4.23 7.50
N PRO A 219 12.63 4.84 6.54
CA PRO A 219 12.05 4.10 5.41
C PRO A 219 13.11 3.31 4.64
N ALA A 220 12.83 2.03 4.36
CA ALA A 220 13.83 1.10 3.82
C ALA A 220 14.46 1.63 2.51
N GLY A 221 15.80 1.72 2.48
CA GLY A 221 16.57 2.19 1.32
C GLY A 221 16.62 3.71 1.10
N SER A 222 15.93 4.52 1.92
CA SER A 222 15.83 5.98 1.69
C SER A 222 17.10 6.79 2.03
N TYR A 223 17.85 6.38 3.06
CA TYR A 223 19.09 7.04 3.50
C TYR A 223 20.18 6.03 3.89
N ASP A 224 21.44 6.40 3.67
CA ASP A 224 22.59 5.82 4.37
C ASP A 224 22.72 6.46 5.76
N VAL A 225 23.08 5.71 6.80
CA VAL A 225 23.23 6.26 8.17
C VAL A 225 24.67 6.11 8.65
N ARG A 226 25.32 7.26 8.88
CA ARG A 226 26.73 7.32 9.25
C ARG A 226 26.88 7.89 10.65
N ASN A 227 26.85 6.98 11.62
CA ASN A 227 26.99 7.30 13.03
C ASN A 227 28.45 7.57 13.38
N MET A 228 28.80 8.85 13.47
CA MET A 228 30.16 9.29 13.77
C MET A 228 30.42 9.41 15.29
N ALA A 229 29.43 9.11 16.14
CA ALA A 229 29.50 9.28 17.58
C ALA A 229 30.48 8.32 18.28
N THR A 230 31.10 8.77 19.39
CA THR A 230 32.09 7.98 20.14
C THR A 230 31.97 8.11 21.66
N SER A 231 32.23 7.01 22.39
CA SER A 231 32.09 6.99 23.84
C SER A 231 33.10 7.92 24.55
N GLY A 232 32.56 8.83 25.39
CA GLY A 232 33.31 9.85 26.12
C GLY A 232 33.50 11.17 25.38
N GLN A 233 32.97 11.30 24.15
CA GLN A 233 33.20 12.46 23.29
C GLN A 233 32.38 13.70 23.71
N TYR A 234 32.91 14.88 23.36
CA TYR A 234 32.34 16.20 23.61
C TYR A 234 32.45 17.06 22.33
N ALA A 235 31.69 18.15 22.21
CA ALA A 235 31.51 18.89 20.95
C ALA A 235 32.82 19.33 20.30
N LYS A 236 33.74 19.92 21.08
CA LYS A 236 35.07 20.32 20.56
C LYS A 236 35.96 19.13 20.28
N GLY A 237 35.96 18.11 21.13
CA GLY A 237 36.74 16.88 20.90
C GLY A 237 36.31 16.13 19.63
N PHE A 238 35.03 16.20 19.26
CA PHE A 238 34.50 15.61 18.01
C PHE A 238 35.10 16.28 16.76
N VAL A 239 35.25 17.61 16.78
CA VAL A 239 35.91 18.37 15.71
C VAL A 239 37.42 18.13 15.72
N ASP A 240 38.08 18.28 16.88
CA ASP A 240 39.54 18.16 17.03
C ASP A 240 40.06 16.73 16.71
N ALA A 241 39.27 15.69 17.00
CA ALA A 241 39.57 14.30 16.64
C ALA A 241 39.27 13.97 15.16
N GLY A 242 38.75 14.92 14.38
CA GLY A 242 38.46 14.76 12.96
C GLY A 242 37.17 14.01 12.63
N GLN A 243 36.30 13.71 13.60
CA GLN A 243 35.02 13.03 13.35
C GLN A 243 34.04 13.90 12.54
N PHE A 244 34.23 15.23 12.56
CA PHE A 244 33.50 16.17 11.72
C PHE A 244 34.02 16.24 10.27
N ALA A 245 35.29 15.87 10.00
CA ALA A 245 35.90 16.05 8.68
C ALA A 245 35.21 15.28 7.52
N PRO A 246 34.72 14.04 7.70
CA PRO A 246 33.88 13.38 6.69
C PRO A 246 32.57 14.11 6.42
N ILE A 247 31.97 14.72 7.44
CA ILE A 247 30.69 15.44 7.34
C ILE A 247 30.90 16.75 6.56
N GLU A 248 31.95 17.51 6.91
CA GLU A 248 32.38 18.71 6.21
C GLU A 248 32.80 18.43 4.75
N THR A 249 33.36 17.25 4.48
CA THR A 249 33.75 16.83 3.12
C THR A 249 32.56 16.36 2.30
N TYR A 250 31.90 15.28 2.72
CA TYR A 250 30.94 14.50 1.90
C TYR A 250 29.47 14.92 2.07
N GLY A 251 29.13 15.70 3.10
CA GLY A 251 27.79 16.24 3.28
C GLY A 251 27.33 17.12 2.11
N LYS A 252 26.03 17.16 1.84
CA LYS A 252 25.43 17.82 0.66
C LYS A 252 23.95 18.16 0.89
N ALA A 253 23.34 18.90 -0.04
CA ALA A 253 21.90 19.11 -0.05
C ALA A 253 21.13 17.77 -0.06
N GLY A 254 20.06 17.69 0.71
CA GLY A 254 19.31 16.46 0.96
C GLY A 254 19.85 15.56 2.08
N ASP A 255 21.09 15.76 2.56
CA ASP A 255 21.60 15.07 3.75
C ASP A 255 21.09 15.69 5.06
N TYR A 256 20.95 14.86 6.09
CA TYR A 256 20.70 15.27 7.47
C TYR A 256 21.99 15.30 8.28
N TYR A 257 22.10 16.25 9.21
CA TYR A 257 23.13 16.25 10.24
C TYR A 257 22.51 16.42 11.63
N ILE A 258 22.52 15.34 12.41
CA ILE A 258 21.97 15.30 13.77
C ILE A 258 23.10 15.53 14.77
N ILE A 259 22.99 16.59 15.59
CA ILE A 259 23.94 16.94 16.65
C ILE A 259 23.33 16.58 18.01
N SER A 260 23.75 15.44 18.56
CA SER A 260 23.28 14.87 19.83
C SER A 260 24.46 14.71 20.79
N ILE A 261 25.05 15.83 21.19
CA ILE A 261 26.25 15.90 22.04
C ILE A 261 26.15 17.02 23.07
N GLY A 262 26.71 16.81 24.26
CA GLY A 262 26.63 17.76 25.39
C GLY A 262 26.82 17.13 26.77
N ILE A 263 26.68 15.81 26.92
CA ILE A 263 26.81 15.11 28.22
C ILE A 263 28.20 15.28 28.82
N ASN A 264 29.25 15.19 27.99
CA ASN A 264 30.65 15.25 28.44
C ASN A 264 31.24 16.67 28.41
N ASP A 265 30.61 17.61 27.69
CA ASP A 265 31.08 18.99 27.55
C ASP A 265 31.16 19.73 28.89
N GLY A 266 30.34 19.36 29.88
CA GLY A 266 30.45 19.88 31.25
C GLY A 266 31.71 19.46 32.01
N ASN A 267 32.49 18.49 31.49
CA ASN A 267 33.76 18.02 32.07
C ASN A 267 34.99 18.47 31.27
N TYR A 268 34.86 18.70 29.96
CA TYR A 268 35.98 18.95 29.03
C TYR A 268 35.90 20.31 28.32
N SER A 269 34.83 21.07 28.50
CA SER A 269 34.58 22.35 27.84
C SER A 269 33.78 23.30 28.77
N ASN A 270 33.15 24.32 28.21
CA ASN A 270 32.29 25.29 28.89
C ASN A 270 31.13 25.71 27.97
N LYS A 271 30.17 26.49 28.47
CA LYS A 271 28.98 26.87 27.70
C LYS A 271 29.31 27.71 26.47
N GLU A 272 30.34 28.54 26.55
CA GLU A 272 30.75 29.47 25.51
C GLU A 272 31.47 28.74 24.36
N GLU A 273 32.39 27.82 24.69
CA GLU A 273 33.10 26.99 23.72
C GLU A 273 32.19 25.92 23.09
N TYR A 274 31.29 25.30 23.87
CA TYR A 274 30.25 24.41 23.35
C TYR A 274 29.35 25.13 22.34
N TYR A 275 28.79 26.28 22.73
CA TYR A 275 27.97 27.12 21.84
C TYR A 275 28.73 27.50 20.57
N ALA A 276 29.98 27.96 20.69
CA ALA A 276 30.79 28.36 19.53
C ALA A 276 31.08 27.18 18.59
N THR A 277 31.40 26.00 19.12
CA THR A 277 31.72 24.81 18.35
C THR A 277 30.48 24.25 17.63
N VAL A 278 29.36 24.12 18.33
CA VAL A 278 28.09 23.67 17.73
C VAL A 278 27.63 24.66 16.66
N THR A 279 27.79 25.97 16.89
CA THR A 279 27.49 27.01 15.91
C THR A 279 28.35 26.92 14.65
N ASP A 280 29.66 26.63 14.77
CA ASP A 280 30.56 26.43 13.62
C ASP A 280 30.14 25.20 12.79
N MET A 281 29.92 24.06 13.46
CA MET A 281 29.45 22.82 12.82
C MET A 281 28.11 23.03 12.08
N VAL A 282 27.14 23.72 12.71
CA VAL A 282 25.86 24.07 12.09
C VAL A 282 26.06 24.93 10.85
N LYS A 283 26.83 26.02 10.95
CA LYS A 283 27.06 26.95 9.83
C LYS A 283 27.69 26.27 8.63
N LYS A 284 28.68 25.40 8.85
CA LYS A 284 29.37 24.65 7.79
C LYS A 284 28.46 23.66 7.08
N CYS A 285 27.66 22.90 7.83
CA CYS A 285 26.69 21.96 7.24
C CYS A 285 25.56 22.70 6.50
N LYS A 286 25.02 23.79 7.06
CA LYS A 286 24.02 24.63 6.36
C LYS A 286 24.58 25.26 5.08
N ALA A 287 25.84 25.69 5.07
CA ALA A 287 26.50 26.23 3.87
C ALA A 287 26.65 25.19 2.74
N LYS A 288 26.53 23.89 3.06
CA LYS A 288 26.51 22.77 2.11
C LYS A 288 25.08 22.29 1.76
N GLY A 289 24.05 22.99 2.24
CA GLY A 289 22.63 22.67 2.00
C GLY A 289 22.05 21.57 2.87
N MET A 290 22.77 21.09 3.90
CA MET A 290 22.31 20.01 4.77
C MET A 290 21.20 20.48 5.73
N GLU A 291 20.24 19.61 6.03
CA GLU A 291 19.28 19.85 7.10
C GLU A 291 19.92 19.50 8.46
N VAL A 292 20.19 20.52 9.28
CA VAL A 292 20.86 20.35 10.58
C VAL A 292 19.82 20.33 11.69
N VAL A 293 19.90 19.34 12.58
CA VAL A 293 19.01 19.20 13.75
C VAL A 293 19.82 19.07 15.04
N LEU A 294 19.47 19.86 16.04
CA LEU A 294 20.05 19.85 17.37
C LEU A 294 19.22 18.98 18.31
N VAL A 295 19.84 18.20 19.20
CA VAL A 295 19.13 17.26 20.08
C VAL A 295 19.52 17.47 21.53
N LYS A 296 18.56 17.87 22.37
CA LYS A 296 18.71 17.90 23.83
C LYS A 296 18.73 16.46 24.33
N GLN A 297 19.92 15.90 24.57
CA GLN A 297 20.08 14.51 24.97
C GLN A 297 19.30 14.13 26.24
N GLN A 298 18.91 12.86 26.31
CA GLN A 298 18.13 12.24 27.37
C GLN A 298 18.66 12.49 28.80
N GLY A 299 17.74 12.50 29.75
CA GLY A 299 18.05 12.59 31.18
C GLY A 299 18.63 11.30 31.78
N ARG A 300 18.90 11.34 33.09
CA ARG A 300 19.31 10.17 33.89
C ARG A 300 18.10 9.43 34.43
N ARG A 301 18.24 8.14 34.76
CA ARG A 301 17.16 7.36 35.40
C ARG A 301 16.74 8.00 36.72
N GLY A 302 17.70 8.46 37.51
CA GLY A 302 17.51 9.19 38.76
C GLY A 302 16.89 10.60 38.63
N ASP A 303 16.63 11.11 37.42
CA ASP A 303 15.88 12.36 37.26
C ASP A 303 14.37 12.16 37.44
N LEU A 304 13.86 10.94 37.20
CA LEU A 304 12.44 10.57 37.33
C LEU A 304 11.92 10.60 38.77
N THR A 305 12.82 10.60 39.77
CA THR A 305 12.45 10.65 41.20
C THR A 305 12.56 12.06 41.79
N ARG A 306 12.81 13.09 40.96
CA ARG A 306 13.00 14.48 41.41
C ARG A 306 11.69 15.23 41.54
N SER A 307 11.59 16.06 42.57
CA SER A 307 10.49 17.00 42.77
C SER A 307 11.02 18.40 43.08
N PRO A 308 10.77 19.42 42.23
CA PRO A 308 10.20 19.29 40.88
C PRO A 308 11.10 18.45 39.95
N LEU A 309 10.50 17.95 38.88
CA LEU A 309 11.23 17.34 37.76
C LEU A 309 12.17 18.36 37.10
N LEU A 310 13.19 17.87 36.39
CA LEU A 310 14.09 18.73 35.60
C LEU A 310 13.48 19.03 34.24
N THR A 311 13.78 20.21 33.68
CA THR A 311 13.34 20.67 32.35
C THR A 311 14.46 20.66 31.30
N GLY A 312 15.63 20.08 31.62
CA GLY A 312 16.77 20.00 30.72
C GLY A 312 18.09 19.69 31.42
N ARG A 313 19.10 19.32 30.62
CA ARG A 313 20.50 19.06 31.03
C ARG A 313 21.46 19.43 29.89
N TRP A 314 22.75 19.09 30.05
CA TRP A 314 23.72 18.93 28.94
C TRP A 314 23.88 20.15 28.02
N PHE A 315 23.79 21.36 28.59
CA PHE A 315 23.79 22.64 27.85
C PHE A 315 22.69 22.77 26.78
N GLY A 316 21.55 22.09 26.95
CA GLY A 316 20.38 22.21 26.07
C GLY A 316 19.85 23.64 25.91
N ASP A 317 20.09 24.53 26.89
CA ASP A 317 19.81 25.97 26.78
C ASP A 317 20.67 26.69 25.72
N LYS A 318 21.84 26.13 25.40
CA LYS A 318 22.67 26.58 24.28
C LYS A 318 22.23 25.96 22.95
N LEU A 319 21.65 24.77 22.95
CA LEU A 319 21.01 24.23 21.74
C LEU A 319 19.77 25.04 21.34
N ASP A 320 18.96 25.49 22.30
CA ASP A 320 17.87 26.45 22.04
C ASP A 320 18.40 27.77 21.45
N GLN A 321 19.50 28.30 21.99
CA GLN A 321 20.14 29.51 21.49
C GLN A 321 20.62 29.34 20.04
N VAL A 322 21.39 28.30 19.73
CA VAL A 322 21.89 28.04 18.36
C VAL A 322 20.72 27.72 17.41
N GLY A 323 19.70 27.00 17.88
CA GLY A 323 18.48 26.71 17.12
C GLY A 323 17.79 27.97 16.62
N SER A 324 17.53 28.90 17.54
CA SER A 324 16.94 30.21 17.23
C SER A 324 17.83 31.06 16.32
N GLU A 325 19.11 31.24 16.69
CA GLU A 325 20.03 32.15 15.98
C GLU A 325 20.47 31.66 14.60
N GLN A 326 20.49 30.35 14.36
CA GLN A 326 20.86 29.76 13.07
C GLN A 326 19.64 29.31 12.24
N ASN A 327 18.42 29.44 12.79
CA ASN A 327 17.18 28.86 12.26
C ASN A 327 17.36 27.37 11.92
N VAL A 328 17.53 26.54 12.94
CA VAL A 328 17.62 25.08 12.85
C VAL A 328 16.74 24.40 13.89
N ARG A 329 16.26 23.21 13.57
CA ARG A 329 15.34 22.45 14.42
C ARG A 329 16.04 22.00 15.71
N VAL A 330 15.32 22.07 16.83
CA VAL A 330 15.77 21.55 18.13
C VAL A 330 14.77 20.49 18.61
N VAL A 331 15.23 19.27 18.84
CA VAL A 331 14.45 18.14 19.36
C VAL A 331 14.69 18.00 20.86
N ASP A 332 13.62 18.00 21.65
CA ASP A 332 13.68 17.86 23.11
C ASP A 332 13.55 16.40 23.58
N LEU A 333 14.51 15.57 23.15
CA LEU A 333 14.61 14.16 23.57
C LEU A 333 14.71 14.04 25.10
N PHE A 334 15.28 15.02 25.80
CA PHE A 334 15.31 15.08 27.25
C PHE A 334 13.91 14.94 27.87
N THR A 335 12.96 15.79 27.43
CA THR A 335 11.58 15.76 27.92
C THR A 335 10.86 14.49 27.46
N LYS A 336 10.97 14.11 26.18
CA LYS A 336 10.30 12.91 25.62
C LYS A 336 10.73 11.61 26.32
N TRP A 337 12.01 11.49 26.68
CA TRP A 337 12.53 10.35 27.46
C TRP A 337 12.08 10.38 28.93
N GLN A 338 11.91 11.57 29.49
CA GLN A 338 11.35 11.73 30.83
C GLN A 338 9.88 11.30 30.88
N ASP A 339 9.06 11.75 29.91
CA ASP A 339 7.64 11.38 29.80
C ASP A 339 7.47 9.86 29.64
N PHE A 340 8.27 9.23 28.76
CA PHE A 340 8.31 7.77 28.63
C PHE A 340 8.68 7.08 29.96
N GLY A 341 9.70 7.59 30.66
CA GLY A 341 10.14 7.08 31.96
C GLY A 341 9.12 7.24 33.08
N LEU A 342 8.26 8.27 33.00
CA LEU A 342 7.11 8.43 33.88
C LEU A 342 6.00 7.42 33.52
N SER A 343 5.75 7.15 32.24
CA SER A 343 4.70 6.21 31.81
C SER A 343 4.96 4.75 32.21
N VAL A 344 6.23 4.32 32.27
CA VAL A 344 6.61 2.96 32.71
C VAL A 344 7.07 2.90 34.17
N GLY A 345 7.25 4.07 34.81
CA GLY A 345 7.73 4.21 36.18
C GLY A 345 9.23 3.95 36.36
N TYR A 346 9.77 4.42 37.49
CA TYR A 346 11.21 4.37 37.79
C TYR A 346 11.80 2.95 37.74
N ASP A 347 11.06 1.94 38.20
CA ASP A 347 11.50 0.54 38.18
C ASP A 347 11.27 -0.14 36.82
N GLY A 348 10.21 0.24 36.08
CA GLY A 348 10.03 -0.18 34.70
C GLY A 348 11.17 0.30 33.78
N MET A 349 11.74 1.47 34.06
CA MET A 349 12.94 1.96 33.38
C MET A 349 14.22 1.16 33.65
N ALA A 350 14.27 0.25 34.63
CA ALA A 350 15.50 -0.46 35.00
C ALA A 350 16.13 -1.24 33.83
N SER A 351 15.31 -1.84 32.96
CA SER A 351 15.75 -2.64 31.81
C SER A 351 16.11 -1.79 30.57
N TYR A 352 15.81 -0.49 30.57
CA TYR A 352 16.17 0.46 29.52
C TYR A 352 17.54 1.13 29.77
N TYR A 353 18.14 0.95 30.96
CA TYR A 353 19.50 1.38 31.26
C TYR A 353 20.47 0.20 31.30
N ALA A 354 21.74 0.47 31.03
CA ALA A 354 22.79 -0.54 30.97
C ALA A 354 23.11 -1.14 32.35
N ILE A 355 23.57 -2.38 32.36
CA ILE A 355 24.26 -3.01 33.48
C ILE A 355 25.76 -2.95 33.20
N LYS A 356 26.53 -2.49 34.18
CA LYS A 356 27.99 -2.37 34.09
C LYS A 356 28.66 -3.73 34.29
N ALA A 357 29.95 -3.82 33.93
CA ALA A 357 30.73 -5.05 34.04
C ALA A 357 30.93 -5.57 35.48
N ASP A 358 30.68 -4.75 36.50
CA ASP A 358 30.64 -5.14 37.92
C ASP A 358 29.24 -5.58 38.39
N ASN A 359 28.30 -5.74 37.46
CA ASN A 359 26.88 -6.04 37.68
C ASN A 359 26.12 -4.97 38.49
N THR A 360 26.62 -3.74 38.55
CA THR A 360 25.86 -2.57 39.05
C THR A 360 25.08 -1.89 37.92
N GLY A 361 23.99 -1.20 38.26
CA GLY A 361 23.23 -0.43 37.27
C GLY A 361 23.99 0.82 36.80
N ASP A 362 23.87 1.15 35.52
CA ASP A 362 24.08 2.50 35.01
C ASP A 362 22.81 3.35 35.19
N ASP A 363 23.00 4.66 35.19
CA ASP A 363 21.99 5.70 35.45
C ASP A 363 21.93 6.72 34.29
N LEU A 364 22.89 6.66 33.37
CA LEU A 364 23.05 7.55 32.21
C LEU A 364 22.96 6.76 30.90
N HIS A 365 23.64 5.62 30.83
CA HIS A 365 23.80 4.85 29.59
C HIS A 365 22.66 3.86 29.38
N GLN A 366 22.21 3.73 28.14
CA GLN A 366 21.09 2.87 27.78
C GLN A 366 21.53 1.41 27.59
N SER A 367 20.62 0.48 27.87
CA SER A 367 20.68 -0.88 27.34
C SER A 367 20.37 -0.88 25.84
N LYS A 368 20.50 -2.02 25.16
CA LYS A 368 20.04 -2.14 23.77
C LYS A 368 18.56 -1.74 23.61
N MET A 369 17.70 -2.18 24.52
CA MET A 369 16.27 -1.84 24.52
C MET A 369 16.04 -0.34 24.77
N GLY A 370 16.84 0.28 25.64
CA GLY A 370 16.84 1.74 25.82
C GLY A 370 17.26 2.50 24.57
N ALA A 371 18.35 2.07 23.94
CA ALA A 371 18.89 2.68 22.73
C ALA A 371 17.92 2.52 21.54
N GLN A 372 17.27 1.36 21.41
CA GLN A 372 16.21 1.13 20.42
C GLN A 372 14.99 2.03 20.69
N LYS A 373 14.53 2.17 21.94
CA LYS A 373 13.39 3.03 22.27
C LYS A 373 13.71 4.52 22.07
N ILE A 374 14.95 4.95 22.34
CA ILE A 374 15.39 6.31 21.98
C ILE A 374 15.47 6.49 20.47
N ALA A 375 15.92 5.49 19.70
CA ALA A 375 15.91 5.57 18.24
C ALA A 375 14.47 5.70 17.68
N GLU A 376 13.52 4.93 18.23
CA GLU A 376 12.09 5.01 17.90
C GLU A 376 11.51 6.40 18.18
N ILE A 377 11.72 6.94 19.41
CA ILE A 377 11.33 8.30 19.78
C ILE A 377 12.00 9.34 18.88
N MET A 378 13.29 9.16 18.59
CA MET A 378 14.03 10.07 17.72
C MET A 378 13.47 10.10 16.31
N GLN A 379 12.97 8.98 15.75
CA GLN A 379 12.32 9.01 14.44
C GLN A 379 10.92 9.61 14.52
N GLN A 380 10.15 9.34 15.58
CA GLN A 380 8.83 9.96 15.80
C GLN A 380 8.92 11.48 15.91
N GLU A 381 9.97 12.01 16.53
CA GLU A 381 10.23 13.44 16.54
C GLU A 381 10.81 13.94 15.20
N LEU A 382 11.83 13.26 14.65
CA LEU A 382 12.59 13.77 13.50
C LEU A 382 11.85 13.65 12.16
N GLN A 383 11.06 12.59 11.97
CA GLN A 383 10.31 12.31 10.74
C GLN A 383 11.19 12.24 9.48
N ILE A 384 12.43 11.74 9.60
CA ILE A 384 13.37 11.68 8.48
C ILE A 384 12.87 10.66 7.45
N GLY A 385 12.69 11.11 6.21
CA GLY A 385 12.07 10.33 5.12
C GLY A 385 10.55 10.44 5.06
N GLU A 386 9.90 10.93 6.11
CA GLU A 386 8.48 11.34 6.12
C GLU A 386 8.39 12.83 5.76
N ARG A 387 8.92 13.23 4.59
CA ARG A 387 8.76 14.61 4.13
C ARG A 387 7.32 14.85 3.70
N ASP A 388 6.78 15.97 4.15
CA ASP A 388 5.43 16.43 3.83
C ASP A 388 5.22 16.48 2.31
N TYR A 389 3.98 16.19 1.91
CA TYR A 389 3.56 16.46 0.53
C TYR A 389 3.39 17.95 0.36
N ILE A 390 4.00 18.52 -0.67
CA ILE A 390 3.81 19.93 -1.00
C ILE A 390 2.36 20.07 -1.44
N HIS A 391 1.62 20.94 -0.74
CA HIS A 391 0.29 21.36 -1.14
C HIS A 391 0.45 22.67 -1.93
N PRO A 392 0.30 22.67 -3.27
CA PRO A 392 0.33 23.91 -4.04
C PRO A 392 -0.83 24.80 -3.64
N LYS A 393 -0.67 26.12 -3.83
CA LYS A 393 -1.72 27.09 -3.50
C LYS A 393 -2.65 27.25 -4.70
N GLU A 394 -3.96 27.12 -4.51
CA GLU A 394 -4.94 27.19 -5.61
C GLU A 394 -4.98 28.57 -6.30
N ASP A 395 -4.55 29.63 -5.60
CA ASP A 395 -4.46 30.99 -6.12
C ASP A 395 -3.14 31.29 -6.87
N VAL A 396 -2.19 30.33 -6.94
CA VAL A 396 -0.88 30.52 -7.58
C VAL A 396 -0.74 29.66 -8.84
N SER A 397 -0.14 30.27 -9.87
CA SER A 397 0.28 29.59 -11.10
C SER A 397 1.75 29.17 -11.02
N TYR A 398 2.10 28.06 -11.65
CA TYR A 398 3.42 27.44 -11.59
C TYR A 398 4.00 27.12 -12.97
N MET A 399 5.32 27.20 -13.12
CA MET A 399 6.07 26.56 -14.21
C MET A 399 6.93 25.43 -13.63
N PHE A 400 6.90 24.25 -14.26
CA PHE A 400 7.74 23.11 -13.86
C PHE A 400 8.96 23.03 -14.78
N ARG A 401 10.17 23.27 -14.24
CA ARG A 401 11.44 23.12 -14.99
C ARG A 401 12.12 21.80 -14.65
N ASN A 402 12.45 20.99 -15.63
CA ASN A 402 13.13 19.72 -15.41
C ASN A 402 14.60 19.93 -15.03
N VAL A 403 15.07 19.24 -14.00
CA VAL A 403 16.41 19.42 -13.43
C VAL A 403 17.51 18.85 -14.33
N ASN A 404 17.20 17.87 -15.19
CA ASN A 404 18.17 17.27 -16.11
C ASN A 404 18.42 18.13 -17.38
N SER A 405 17.38 18.79 -17.90
CA SER A 405 17.44 19.52 -19.17
C SER A 405 17.46 21.05 -19.03
N GLY A 406 16.92 21.59 -17.93
CA GLY A 406 16.64 23.02 -17.79
C GLY A 406 15.46 23.51 -18.64
N LEU A 407 14.70 22.60 -19.27
CA LEU A 407 13.52 22.90 -20.07
C LEU A 407 12.23 22.76 -19.24
N TYR A 408 11.13 23.32 -19.73
CA TYR A 408 9.87 23.44 -19.01
C TYR A 408 8.78 22.50 -19.55
N MET A 409 7.93 21.97 -18.65
CA MET A 409 6.76 21.18 -19.01
C MET A 409 5.69 22.04 -19.69
N GLU A 410 5.21 21.64 -20.86
CA GLU A 410 4.19 22.34 -21.64
C GLU A 410 3.21 21.39 -22.35
N VAL A 411 2.03 21.91 -22.69
CA VAL A 411 1.13 21.27 -23.67
C VAL A 411 1.66 21.55 -25.08
N ALA A 412 1.88 20.49 -25.87
CA ALA A 412 2.42 20.58 -27.22
C ALA A 412 1.59 21.50 -28.14
N ASP A 413 2.29 22.31 -28.94
CA ASP A 413 1.75 23.36 -29.82
C ASP A 413 0.81 24.38 -29.14
N GLY A 414 0.74 24.38 -27.81
CA GLY A 414 -0.21 25.17 -27.03
C GLY A 414 -1.67 24.77 -27.24
N SER A 415 -1.92 23.51 -27.61
CA SER A 415 -3.25 22.96 -27.85
C SER A 415 -4.20 23.11 -26.64
N THR A 416 -5.49 23.20 -26.93
CA THR A 416 -6.59 23.20 -25.94
C THR A 416 -7.55 22.03 -26.18
N ALA A 417 -7.08 20.97 -26.85
CA ALA A 417 -7.87 19.77 -27.13
C ALA A 417 -7.55 18.66 -26.10
N SER A 418 -8.58 17.92 -25.71
CA SER A 418 -8.45 16.70 -24.92
C SER A 418 -7.61 15.65 -25.65
N GLY A 419 -6.70 14.98 -24.93
CA GLY A 419 -5.68 14.08 -25.50
C GLY A 419 -4.43 14.79 -26.05
N ALA A 420 -4.27 16.11 -25.85
CA ALA A 420 -3.08 16.82 -26.32
C ALA A 420 -1.81 16.44 -25.49
N ASN A 421 -0.71 16.19 -26.20
CA ASN A 421 0.52 15.66 -25.60
C ASN A 421 1.24 16.66 -24.67
N VAL A 422 1.84 16.17 -23.58
CA VAL A 422 2.73 16.98 -22.73
C VAL A 422 4.20 16.70 -23.07
N GLN A 423 4.98 17.77 -23.27
CA GLN A 423 6.39 17.71 -23.67
C GLN A 423 7.25 18.68 -22.86
N GLN A 424 8.58 18.61 -23.01
CA GLN A 424 9.47 19.67 -22.53
C GLN A 424 9.86 20.65 -23.65
N TRP A 425 9.96 21.94 -23.33
CA TRP A 425 10.41 22.98 -24.27
C TRP A 425 11.13 24.15 -23.57
N GLY A 426 11.92 24.92 -24.34
CA GLY A 426 12.61 26.10 -23.83
C GLY A 426 11.70 27.32 -23.73
N ALA A 427 11.55 27.88 -22.53
CA ALA A 427 10.75 29.07 -22.26
C ALA A 427 11.60 30.23 -21.70
N SER A 428 11.22 31.47 -22.02
CA SER A 428 11.83 32.71 -21.49
C SER A 428 10.90 33.50 -20.56
N SER A 429 9.64 33.09 -20.45
CA SER A 429 8.59 33.66 -19.59
C SER A 429 7.44 32.66 -19.48
N SER A 430 6.55 32.87 -18.50
CA SER A 430 5.27 32.16 -18.43
C SER A 430 4.40 32.49 -19.64
N GLN A 431 3.77 31.45 -20.19
CA GLN A 431 2.83 31.48 -21.30
C GLN A 431 1.67 30.50 -21.01
N PRO A 432 0.48 30.67 -21.62
CA PRO A 432 -0.70 29.88 -21.26
C PRO A 432 -0.54 28.34 -21.38
N HIS A 433 0.38 27.87 -22.22
CA HIS A 433 0.64 26.45 -22.49
C HIS A 433 1.72 25.80 -21.60
N ASN A 434 2.53 26.60 -20.90
CA ASN A 434 3.61 26.12 -20.03
C ASN A 434 3.45 26.58 -18.56
N THR A 435 2.27 27.12 -18.24
CA THR A 435 1.90 27.65 -16.92
C THR A 435 0.70 26.87 -16.40
N TRP A 436 0.83 26.33 -15.20
CA TRP A 436 -0.05 25.32 -14.64
C TRP A 436 -0.62 25.77 -13.29
N LYS A 437 -1.93 25.58 -13.07
CA LYS A 437 -2.53 25.62 -11.73
C LYS A 437 -2.72 24.22 -11.17
N CYS A 438 -2.77 24.13 -9.86
CA CYS A 438 -3.02 22.89 -9.14
C CYS A 438 -4.28 23.07 -8.30
N GLU A 439 -5.28 22.21 -8.52
CA GLU A 439 -6.56 22.20 -7.79
C GLU A 439 -6.59 20.97 -6.87
N GLN A 440 -7.02 21.09 -5.61
CA GLN A 440 -7.03 19.93 -4.71
C GLN A 440 -8.04 18.87 -5.19
N ALA A 441 -7.60 17.61 -5.28
CA ALA A 441 -8.41 16.47 -5.70
C ALA A 441 -8.94 15.68 -4.51
N THR A 442 -8.03 15.16 -3.68
CA THR A 442 -8.37 14.46 -2.42
C THR A 442 -7.10 14.27 -1.58
N GLY A 443 -7.15 14.63 -0.29
CA GLY A 443 -5.98 14.57 0.60
C GLY A 443 -4.77 15.32 0.01
N ASP A 444 -3.65 14.62 -0.13
CA ASP A 444 -2.39 15.14 -0.70
C ASP A 444 -2.33 15.12 -2.23
N TYR A 445 -3.42 14.78 -2.93
CA TYR A 445 -3.48 14.73 -4.39
C TYR A 445 -4.16 15.94 -4.99
N PHE A 446 -3.64 16.35 -6.14
CA PHE A 446 -4.03 17.53 -6.90
C PHE A 446 -4.25 17.15 -8.36
N TYR A 447 -5.21 17.80 -9.00
CA TYR A 447 -5.23 17.90 -10.46
C TYR A 447 -4.24 18.99 -10.90
N ILE A 448 -3.59 18.84 -12.05
CA ILE A 448 -2.65 19.83 -12.61
C ILE A 448 -3.20 20.30 -13.96
N LYS A 449 -3.44 21.61 -14.13
CA LYS A 449 -4.26 22.20 -15.21
C LYS A 449 -3.53 23.32 -15.95
N PRO A 450 -3.46 23.32 -17.29
CA PRO A 450 -2.78 24.38 -18.04
C PRO A 450 -3.64 25.64 -18.09
N SER A 451 -3.00 26.81 -18.16
CA SER A 451 -3.70 28.10 -18.07
C SER A 451 -4.51 28.49 -19.32
N ASN A 452 -4.45 27.68 -20.38
CA ASN A 452 -5.17 27.89 -21.65
C ASN A 452 -6.48 27.08 -21.80
N ALA A 453 -6.77 26.11 -20.92
CA ALA A 453 -7.89 25.19 -21.09
C ALA A 453 -8.44 24.66 -19.75
N ASP A 454 -9.70 24.20 -19.73
CA ASP A 454 -10.27 23.49 -18.56
C ASP A 454 -10.00 21.97 -18.66
N LEU A 455 -8.73 21.65 -18.90
CA LEU A 455 -8.18 20.29 -19.01
C LEU A 455 -7.20 20.04 -17.87
N TYR A 456 -6.83 18.77 -17.67
CA TYR A 456 -5.99 18.33 -16.55
C TYR A 456 -4.98 17.31 -17.06
N LEU A 457 -3.78 17.26 -16.46
CA LEU A 457 -2.81 16.18 -16.71
C LEU A 457 -3.50 14.82 -16.53
N TYR A 458 -3.16 13.89 -17.39
CA TYR A 458 -3.73 12.56 -17.44
C TYR A 458 -2.63 11.55 -17.78
N VAL A 459 -2.50 10.51 -16.96
CA VAL A 459 -1.73 9.31 -17.31
C VAL A 459 -2.52 8.55 -18.37
N ASP A 460 -1.98 8.46 -19.58
CA ASP A 460 -2.73 8.00 -20.74
C ASP A 460 -3.25 6.56 -20.57
N ASN A 461 -4.54 6.36 -20.85
CA ASN A 461 -5.32 5.14 -20.59
C ASN A 461 -5.23 4.62 -19.14
N GLY A 462 -4.96 5.51 -18.17
CA GLY A 462 -4.76 5.16 -16.75
C GLY A 462 -3.66 4.13 -16.50
N SER A 463 -2.73 3.98 -17.46
CA SER A 463 -1.78 2.88 -17.47
C SER A 463 -0.84 2.90 -16.26
N LYS A 464 -0.32 1.73 -15.91
CA LYS A 464 0.58 1.51 -14.76
C LYS A 464 2.00 1.15 -15.21
N ASP A 465 2.22 1.11 -16.52
CA ASP A 465 3.50 0.74 -17.10
C ASP A 465 4.49 1.91 -17.11
N ASN A 466 5.77 1.54 -17.02
CA ASN A 466 6.90 2.41 -17.30
C ASN A 466 6.83 2.92 -18.76
N GLY A 467 6.81 4.23 -18.93
CA GLY A 467 6.68 4.88 -20.24
C GLY A 467 5.24 5.15 -20.68
N ALA A 468 4.24 4.97 -19.81
CA ALA A 468 2.89 5.46 -20.09
C ALA A 468 2.91 7.00 -20.27
N ASN A 469 2.21 7.48 -21.30
CA ASN A 469 2.30 8.86 -21.75
C ASN A 469 1.61 9.83 -20.78
N ILE A 470 2.02 11.11 -20.78
CA ILE A 470 1.30 12.19 -20.11
C ILE A 470 0.70 13.11 -21.17
N VAL A 471 -0.63 13.28 -21.10
CA VAL A 471 -1.41 14.17 -21.96
C VAL A 471 -2.25 15.11 -21.08
N VAL A 472 -2.98 16.06 -21.68
CA VAL A 472 -4.06 16.80 -21.00
C VAL A 472 -5.43 16.36 -21.51
N ALA A 473 -6.37 16.11 -20.59
CA ALA A 473 -7.71 15.59 -20.89
C ALA A 473 -8.80 16.24 -20.02
N ASP A 474 -10.07 16.02 -20.37
CA ASP A 474 -11.23 16.52 -19.60
C ASP A 474 -11.29 15.90 -18.20
N LYS A 475 -11.87 16.61 -17.22
CA LYS A 475 -11.88 16.15 -15.81
C LYS A 475 -12.68 14.85 -15.65
N ASN A 476 -12.01 13.77 -15.24
CA ASN A 476 -12.63 12.44 -15.14
C ASN A 476 -12.95 12.01 -13.68
N GLY A 477 -12.25 12.56 -12.69
CA GLY A 477 -12.42 12.25 -11.27
C GLY A 477 -11.70 10.97 -10.77
N TYR A 478 -10.78 10.40 -11.56
CA TYR A 478 -10.10 9.14 -11.26
C TYR A 478 -8.59 9.31 -10.96
N SER A 479 -7.97 8.24 -10.44
CA SER A 479 -6.57 8.21 -9.99
C SER A 479 -5.52 8.51 -11.07
N ASP A 480 -5.89 8.50 -12.33
CA ASP A 480 -5.01 8.80 -13.47
C ASP A 480 -4.87 10.30 -13.76
N GLN A 481 -5.73 11.15 -13.17
CA GLN A 481 -5.57 12.61 -13.11
C GLN A 481 -5.09 13.13 -11.75
N PHE A 482 -4.84 12.24 -10.79
CA PHE A 482 -4.45 12.60 -9.42
C PHE A 482 -2.92 12.53 -9.27
N PHE A 483 -2.28 13.67 -9.04
CA PHE A 483 -0.84 13.81 -8.87
C PHE A 483 -0.48 14.31 -7.47
N ARG A 484 0.67 13.88 -6.95
CA ARG A 484 1.14 14.26 -5.60
C ARG A 484 2.55 14.79 -5.63
N PHE A 485 2.76 16.00 -5.10
CA PHE A 485 4.06 16.64 -5.04
C PHE A 485 4.80 16.19 -3.78
N ARG A 486 5.91 15.46 -3.95
CA ARG A 486 6.83 15.09 -2.86
C ARG A 486 8.05 16.00 -2.90
N ASP A 487 8.36 16.64 -1.78
CA ASP A 487 9.62 17.38 -1.63
C ASP A 487 10.84 16.45 -1.65
N ASN A 488 11.81 16.75 -2.49
CA ASN A 488 13.09 16.04 -2.52
C ASN A 488 14.11 16.62 -1.52
N GLY A 489 13.84 17.79 -0.93
CA GLY A 489 14.68 18.47 0.07
C GLY A 489 16.01 19.00 -0.46
N ASP A 490 16.17 19.05 -1.79
CA ASP A 490 17.24 19.72 -2.51
C ASP A 490 16.73 20.99 -3.25
N GLY A 491 15.50 21.42 -2.96
CA GLY A 491 14.79 22.49 -3.66
C GLY A 491 13.99 22.04 -4.88
N THR A 492 13.92 20.73 -5.14
CA THR A 492 13.18 20.14 -6.27
C THR A 492 12.04 19.24 -5.78
N VAL A 493 11.09 18.94 -6.66
CA VAL A 493 9.92 18.09 -6.37
C VAL A 493 9.91 16.86 -7.26
N SER A 494 9.41 15.73 -6.74
CA SER A 494 8.87 14.64 -7.55
C SER A 494 7.37 14.83 -7.71
N ILE A 495 6.84 14.69 -8.93
CA ILE A 495 5.40 14.68 -9.20
C ILE A 495 4.99 13.21 -9.35
N LEU A 496 4.36 12.62 -8.34
CA LEU A 496 4.01 11.20 -8.27
C LEU A 496 2.64 10.92 -8.90
N THR A 497 2.46 9.78 -9.56
CA THR A 497 1.18 9.41 -10.21
C THR A 497 0.34 8.48 -9.33
N ARG A 498 -0.91 8.84 -9.04
CA ARG A 498 -1.81 7.94 -8.28
C ARG A 498 -2.24 6.73 -9.10
N ALA A 499 -2.20 6.79 -10.44
CA ALA A 499 -2.37 5.65 -11.35
C ALA A 499 -1.52 4.44 -10.90
N THR A 500 -0.26 4.70 -10.54
CA THR A 500 0.70 3.69 -10.06
C THR A 500 0.77 3.56 -8.54
N ARG A 501 -0.14 4.21 -7.80
CA ARG A 501 -0.12 4.35 -6.32
C ARG A 501 1.21 4.90 -5.81
N ASP A 502 1.66 6.02 -6.40
CA ASP A 502 2.91 6.72 -6.10
C ASP A 502 4.20 5.96 -6.45
N ALA A 503 4.10 4.77 -7.07
CA ALA A 503 5.27 3.97 -7.46
C ALA A 503 6.03 4.57 -8.66
N SER A 504 5.39 5.43 -9.46
CA SER A 504 5.99 6.19 -10.57
C SER A 504 5.91 7.70 -10.37
N ALA A 505 6.85 8.40 -11.00
CA ALA A 505 6.89 9.85 -11.12
C ALA A 505 6.76 10.30 -12.58
N VAL A 506 6.25 11.51 -12.78
CA VAL A 506 6.25 12.22 -14.06
C VAL A 506 7.70 12.63 -14.40
N GLU A 507 8.17 12.22 -15.57
CA GLU A 507 9.55 12.41 -16.01
C GLU A 507 9.69 12.79 -17.49
N VAL A 508 10.87 13.27 -17.87
CA VAL A 508 11.26 13.43 -19.27
C VAL A 508 11.77 12.09 -19.81
N ALA A 509 11.10 11.58 -20.85
CA ALA A 509 11.36 10.27 -21.42
C ALA A 509 12.84 10.06 -21.82
N SER A 510 13.40 8.92 -21.41
CA SER A 510 14.81 8.55 -21.65
C SER A 510 15.85 9.59 -21.19
N ALA A 511 15.48 10.48 -20.26
CA ALA A 511 16.31 11.60 -19.81
C ALA A 511 16.85 12.51 -20.94
N TYR A 512 16.11 12.65 -22.05
CA TYR A 512 16.50 13.55 -23.15
C TYR A 512 16.54 15.04 -22.71
N THR A 513 17.36 15.83 -23.40
CA THR A 513 17.59 17.27 -23.08
C THR A 513 17.21 18.22 -24.20
N ASN A 514 16.60 17.73 -25.28
CA ASN A 514 16.07 18.54 -26.37
C ASN A 514 14.61 18.97 -26.16
N ASN A 515 14.24 20.09 -26.78
CA ASN A 515 12.85 20.48 -27.02
C ASN A 515 12.08 19.33 -27.71
N GLY A 516 10.81 19.17 -27.36
CA GLY A 516 9.92 18.15 -27.91
C GLY A 516 10.22 16.72 -27.42
N ALA A 517 11.06 16.56 -26.38
CA ALA A 517 11.15 15.29 -25.69
C ALA A 517 9.88 15.08 -24.84
N ASN A 518 9.37 13.85 -24.87
CA ASN A 518 8.08 13.48 -24.31
C ASN A 518 8.06 13.50 -22.78
N ILE A 519 6.92 13.84 -22.17
CA ILE A 519 6.67 13.62 -20.75
C ILE A 519 5.89 12.32 -20.57
N GLN A 520 6.38 11.46 -19.69
CA GLN A 520 5.83 10.13 -19.40
C GLN A 520 5.83 9.89 -17.87
N GLN A 521 5.21 8.81 -17.40
CA GLN A 521 5.52 8.28 -16.07
C GLN A 521 6.60 7.20 -16.14
N TRP A 522 7.39 7.05 -15.08
CA TRP A 522 8.29 5.92 -14.88
C TRP A 522 8.50 5.66 -13.37
N GLU A 523 8.81 4.41 -13.00
CA GLU A 523 9.07 4.01 -11.61
C GLU A 523 10.05 4.96 -10.90
N VAL A 524 9.81 5.25 -9.62
CA VAL A 524 10.62 6.20 -8.85
C VAL A 524 12.04 5.67 -8.67
N ASN A 525 12.97 6.25 -9.43
CA ASN A 525 14.40 5.90 -9.43
C ASN A 525 15.30 7.05 -8.93
N GLY A 526 14.75 8.26 -8.77
CA GLY A 526 15.45 9.42 -8.21
C GLY A 526 16.42 10.12 -9.17
N HIS A 527 16.46 9.73 -10.45
CA HIS A 527 17.25 10.40 -11.48
C HIS A 527 16.72 11.81 -11.77
N ASN A 528 17.59 12.71 -12.24
CA ASN A 528 17.26 14.12 -12.47
C ASN A 528 16.14 14.34 -13.51
N CYS A 529 15.87 13.36 -14.39
CA CYS A 529 14.74 13.41 -15.33
C CYS A 529 13.37 13.37 -14.65
N GLN A 530 13.29 12.85 -13.42
CA GLN A 530 12.08 12.77 -12.59
C GLN A 530 11.94 13.96 -11.61
N LYS A 531 12.92 14.88 -11.60
CA LYS A 531 13.00 16.01 -10.68
C LYS A 531 12.62 17.31 -11.38
N TRP A 532 11.81 18.11 -10.69
CA TRP A 532 11.28 19.37 -11.21
C TRP A 532 11.52 20.52 -10.23
N GLU A 533 11.95 21.68 -10.72
CA GLU A 533 11.82 22.94 -9.98
C GLU A 533 10.40 23.46 -10.17
N MET A 534 9.71 23.74 -9.07
CA MET A 534 8.34 24.27 -9.07
C MET A 534 8.39 25.80 -8.85
N ILE A 535 8.23 26.56 -9.94
CA ILE A 535 8.50 28.00 -9.97
C ILE A 535 7.17 28.77 -9.95
N GLU A 536 6.91 29.53 -8.87
CA GLU A 536 5.74 30.42 -8.78
C GLU A 536 5.80 31.54 -9.84
N VAL A 537 4.71 31.75 -10.56
CA VAL A 537 4.55 32.79 -11.60
C VAL A 537 3.19 33.49 -11.48
N GLN A 538 3.06 34.66 -12.12
CA GLN A 538 1.77 35.37 -12.18
C GLN A 538 0.81 34.71 -13.17
N ASP A 539 -0.48 34.71 -12.82
CA ASP A 539 -1.58 34.24 -13.67
C ASP A 539 -1.58 34.91 -15.05
N VAL A 540 -1.61 34.09 -16.11
CA VAL A 540 -1.61 34.59 -17.50
C VAL A 540 -3.06 34.83 -17.95
N VAL A 541 -3.51 36.09 -17.90
CA VAL A 541 -4.90 36.48 -18.19
C VAL A 541 -5.26 36.31 -19.67
N VAL A 542 -5.90 35.18 -20.02
CA VAL A 542 -6.43 34.91 -21.36
C VAL A 542 -7.64 35.81 -21.64
N THR A 543 -7.42 36.86 -22.45
CA THR A 543 -8.47 37.86 -22.78
C THR A 543 -9.27 37.43 -24.02
N THR A 544 -10.26 36.55 -23.84
CA THR A 544 -11.07 35.98 -24.93
C THR A 544 -11.92 37.04 -25.65
N THR A 545 -11.46 37.51 -26.82
CA THR A 545 -12.13 38.57 -27.58
C THR A 545 -13.00 37.99 -28.71
N THR A 546 -14.25 37.66 -28.40
CA THR A 546 -15.20 37.04 -29.34
C THR A 546 -15.44 37.89 -30.58
N THR A 547 -14.83 37.51 -31.70
CA THR A 547 -14.89 38.25 -32.97
C THR A 547 -15.52 37.38 -34.05
N THR A 548 -16.75 37.70 -34.45
CA THR A 548 -17.50 36.95 -35.48
C THR A 548 -16.91 37.22 -36.87
N ALA A 549 -16.08 36.31 -37.37
CA ALA A 549 -15.46 36.39 -38.68
C ALA A 549 -16.02 35.32 -39.64
N THR A 550 -16.76 35.76 -40.66
CA THR A 550 -17.26 34.86 -41.71
C THR A 550 -16.13 34.52 -42.69
N VAL A 551 -15.69 33.25 -42.72
CA VAL A 551 -14.72 32.74 -43.69
C VAL A 551 -15.31 31.54 -44.42
N THR A 552 -15.29 31.59 -45.74
CA THR A 552 -15.74 30.50 -46.62
C THR A 552 -14.58 29.57 -46.97
N THR A 553 -14.74 28.26 -46.75
CA THR A 553 -13.78 27.24 -47.18
C THR A 553 -14.50 26.11 -47.93
N THR A 554 -13.88 25.58 -48.99
CA THR A 554 -14.51 24.64 -49.92
C THR A 554 -14.45 23.19 -49.43
N THR A 555 -15.60 22.52 -49.35
CA THR A 555 -15.69 21.08 -49.08
C THR A 555 -15.33 20.25 -50.32
N THR A 556 -14.45 19.26 -50.18
CA THR A 556 -14.33 18.16 -51.16
C THR A 556 -15.19 17.01 -50.69
N VAL A 557 -16.04 16.48 -51.57
CA VAL A 557 -17.06 15.46 -51.22
C VAL A 557 -16.62 14.08 -51.70
N THR A 558 -16.75 13.09 -50.83
CA THR A 558 -16.85 11.67 -51.20
C THR A 558 -18.15 11.13 -50.61
N THR A 559 -19.00 10.53 -51.43
CA THR A 559 -20.35 10.09 -51.02
C THR A 559 -20.45 8.56 -51.04
N THR A 560 -20.83 7.97 -49.91
CA THR A 560 -21.27 6.57 -49.81
C THR A 560 -22.64 6.52 -49.14
N VAL A 561 -23.56 5.75 -49.71
CA VAL A 561 -24.93 5.62 -49.19
C VAL A 561 -25.00 4.38 -48.30
N GLN A 562 -25.39 4.55 -47.04
CA GLN A 562 -25.82 3.46 -46.18
C GLN A 562 -27.35 3.34 -46.21
N SER A 563 -27.84 2.10 -46.31
CA SER A 563 -29.22 1.73 -46.05
C SER A 563 -29.34 1.28 -44.59
N GLN A 564 -30.33 1.81 -43.86
CA GLN A 564 -30.74 1.22 -42.58
C GLN A 564 -31.55 -0.06 -42.87
N GLU A 565 -31.27 -1.13 -42.12
CA GLU A 565 -32.09 -2.34 -42.15
C GLU A 565 -33.46 -2.07 -41.50
N PRO A 566 -34.57 -2.65 -42.00
CA PRO A 566 -35.89 -2.47 -41.40
C PRO A 566 -36.01 -3.09 -40.01
N VAL A 567 -36.77 -2.46 -39.10
CA VAL A 567 -37.03 -3.00 -37.76
C VAL A 567 -38.11 -4.07 -37.82
N LEU A 568 -37.86 -5.25 -37.27
CA LEU A 568 -38.83 -6.36 -37.23
C LEU A 568 -39.94 -6.07 -36.22
N VAL A 569 -41.18 -5.89 -36.69
CA VAL A 569 -42.35 -5.55 -35.85
C VAL A 569 -43.31 -6.73 -35.73
N ARG A 570 -43.25 -7.72 -36.63
CA ARG A 570 -44.02 -8.96 -36.50
C ARG A 570 -43.25 -10.16 -37.06
N TYR A 571 -43.21 -11.25 -36.28
CA TYR A 571 -42.69 -12.55 -36.70
C TYR A 571 -43.86 -13.55 -36.70
N PRO A 572 -44.59 -13.72 -37.81
CA PRO A 572 -45.70 -14.65 -37.90
C PRO A 572 -45.28 -16.07 -37.50
N GLY A 573 -45.97 -16.65 -36.52
CA GLY A 573 -45.73 -17.98 -35.95
C GLY A 573 -44.99 -18.00 -34.60
N ASP A 574 -44.20 -16.96 -34.26
CA ASP A 574 -43.41 -16.90 -33.02
C ASP A 574 -44.25 -16.35 -31.87
N ALA A 575 -45.09 -17.21 -31.28
CA ALA A 575 -46.05 -16.86 -30.24
C ALA A 575 -45.40 -16.77 -28.85
N ASN A 576 -44.25 -17.43 -28.63
CA ASN A 576 -43.51 -17.44 -27.37
C ASN A 576 -42.40 -16.35 -27.29
N LEU A 577 -42.05 -15.70 -28.40
CA LEU A 577 -40.94 -14.73 -28.56
C LEU A 577 -39.55 -15.36 -28.39
N SER A 578 -39.32 -16.48 -29.07
CA SER A 578 -38.05 -17.23 -29.06
C SER A 578 -37.11 -16.90 -30.24
N ASP A 579 -37.50 -15.98 -31.13
CA ASP A 579 -36.89 -15.77 -32.46
C ASP A 579 -36.92 -17.03 -33.34
N SER A 580 -37.80 -17.98 -33.01
CA SER A 580 -38.02 -19.23 -33.73
C SER A 580 -39.51 -19.52 -33.85
N VAL A 581 -39.87 -20.50 -34.67
CA VAL A 581 -41.24 -21.02 -34.75
C VAL A 581 -41.15 -22.53 -34.61
N ASP A 582 -41.61 -23.05 -33.48
CA ASP A 582 -41.60 -24.49 -33.18
C ASP A 582 -42.92 -24.98 -32.56
N LEU A 583 -42.93 -26.22 -32.03
CA LEU A 583 -44.15 -26.82 -31.51
C LEU A 583 -44.64 -26.13 -30.21
N SER A 584 -43.74 -25.48 -29.47
CA SER A 584 -44.07 -24.77 -28.23
C SER A 584 -44.93 -23.53 -28.46
N ASP A 585 -44.80 -22.85 -29.61
CA ASP A 585 -45.70 -21.77 -30.03
C ASP A 585 -47.14 -22.27 -30.17
N ALA A 586 -47.33 -23.35 -30.92
CA ALA A 586 -48.63 -23.99 -31.07
C ALA A 586 -49.19 -24.48 -29.73
N ILE A 587 -48.34 -24.95 -28.81
CA ILE A 587 -48.73 -25.35 -27.44
C ILE A 587 -49.17 -24.12 -26.63
N LEU A 588 -48.43 -23.01 -26.67
CA LEU A 588 -48.77 -21.78 -25.96
C LEU A 588 -50.09 -21.19 -26.45
N ILE A 589 -50.33 -21.20 -27.77
CA ILE A 589 -51.64 -20.83 -28.36
C ILE A 589 -52.75 -21.73 -27.80
N MET A 590 -52.58 -23.05 -27.83
CA MET A 590 -53.58 -23.98 -27.28
C MET A 590 -53.79 -23.79 -25.76
N GLN A 591 -52.74 -23.46 -25.00
CA GLN A 591 -52.83 -23.17 -23.57
C GLN A 591 -53.56 -21.85 -23.28
N ALA A 592 -53.26 -20.79 -24.02
CA ALA A 592 -53.93 -19.49 -23.93
C ALA A 592 -55.44 -19.59 -24.21
N LEU A 593 -55.82 -20.43 -25.17
CA LEU A 593 -57.23 -20.66 -25.52
C LEU A 593 -57.94 -21.61 -24.55
N ALA A 594 -57.25 -22.61 -24.02
CA ALA A 594 -57.83 -23.55 -23.05
C ALA A 594 -57.96 -22.97 -21.63
N ASN A 595 -57.10 -22.01 -21.25
CA ASN A 595 -57.16 -21.34 -19.95
C ASN A 595 -56.62 -19.89 -20.04
N PRO A 596 -57.40 -18.94 -20.59
CA PRO A 596 -56.95 -17.56 -20.80
C PRO A 596 -56.62 -16.82 -19.50
N ASN A 597 -57.27 -17.16 -18.38
CA ASN A 597 -56.96 -16.58 -17.07
C ASN A 597 -55.57 -16.98 -16.54
N LYS A 598 -54.96 -18.02 -17.11
CA LYS A 598 -53.60 -18.47 -16.77
C LYS A 598 -52.58 -18.15 -17.86
N TYR A 599 -52.88 -18.45 -19.12
CA TYR A 599 -51.92 -18.33 -20.22
C TYR A 599 -52.33 -17.33 -21.32
N GLY A 600 -53.43 -16.60 -21.16
CA GLY A 600 -53.85 -15.54 -22.07
C GLY A 600 -53.06 -14.24 -21.90
N VAL A 601 -53.43 -13.20 -22.65
CA VAL A 601 -52.69 -11.93 -22.76
C VAL A 601 -52.49 -11.19 -21.43
N ASP A 602 -53.44 -11.33 -20.50
CA ASP A 602 -53.38 -10.77 -19.15
C ASP A 602 -53.39 -11.93 -18.11
N GLY A 603 -52.62 -12.99 -18.40
CA GLY A 603 -52.61 -14.26 -17.67
C GLY A 603 -51.84 -14.26 -16.35
N THR A 604 -52.08 -15.28 -15.52
CA THR A 604 -51.46 -15.43 -14.18
C THR A 604 -50.22 -16.34 -14.14
N ASP A 605 -49.83 -16.98 -15.25
CA ASP A 605 -48.58 -17.73 -15.35
C ASP A 605 -47.44 -16.86 -15.91
N PRO A 606 -46.20 -16.94 -15.39
CA PRO A 606 -45.07 -16.17 -15.92
C PRO A 606 -44.79 -16.39 -17.42
N MET A 607 -45.18 -17.54 -17.98
CA MET A 607 -45.04 -17.89 -19.39
C MET A 607 -46.37 -17.74 -20.17
N HIS A 608 -47.25 -16.82 -19.75
CA HIS A 608 -48.48 -16.50 -20.50
C HIS A 608 -48.15 -15.85 -21.86
N ILE A 609 -49.05 -15.98 -22.84
CA ILE A 609 -48.84 -15.37 -24.16
C ILE A 609 -48.81 -13.84 -24.02
N THR A 610 -47.82 -13.17 -24.61
CA THR A 610 -47.69 -11.71 -24.52
C THR A 610 -48.57 -11.01 -25.57
N ARG A 611 -48.70 -9.68 -25.52
CA ARG A 611 -49.40 -8.91 -26.57
C ARG A 611 -48.73 -9.05 -27.94
N GLN A 612 -47.39 -9.13 -27.98
CA GLN A 612 -46.66 -9.39 -29.22
C GLN A 612 -46.78 -10.86 -29.65
N GLY A 613 -46.70 -11.81 -28.71
CA GLY A 613 -46.90 -13.23 -28.98
C GLY A 613 -48.29 -13.54 -29.55
N TYR A 614 -49.33 -12.86 -29.04
CA TYR A 614 -50.70 -12.93 -29.58
C TYR A 614 -50.77 -12.39 -31.02
N SER A 615 -50.07 -11.27 -31.31
CA SER A 615 -49.99 -10.70 -32.66
C SER A 615 -49.19 -11.57 -33.63
N ASN A 616 -48.07 -12.15 -33.19
CA ASN A 616 -47.26 -13.08 -33.97
C ASN A 616 -47.99 -14.40 -34.24
N GLY A 617 -48.71 -14.93 -33.25
CA GLY A 617 -49.43 -16.20 -33.32
C GLY A 617 -50.70 -16.18 -34.18
N ASP A 618 -51.25 -15.00 -34.49
CA ASP A 618 -52.45 -14.80 -35.34
C ASP A 618 -52.11 -15.00 -36.84
N VAL A 619 -51.94 -16.25 -37.26
CA VAL A 619 -51.40 -16.66 -38.58
C VAL A 619 -52.47 -17.18 -39.55
N ASP A 620 -53.57 -17.74 -39.05
CA ASP A 620 -54.76 -17.98 -39.88
C ASP A 620 -55.39 -16.63 -40.25
N LYS A 621 -55.75 -16.46 -41.53
CA LYS A 621 -56.33 -15.21 -42.05
C LYS A 621 -57.81 -15.33 -42.39
N ASP A 622 -58.40 -16.51 -42.22
CA ASP A 622 -59.84 -16.73 -42.38
C ASP A 622 -60.64 -16.34 -41.11
N VAL A 623 -59.95 -16.15 -39.97
CA VAL A 623 -60.49 -15.62 -38.70
C VAL A 623 -59.57 -14.50 -38.20
N VAL A 624 -60.08 -13.58 -37.39
CA VAL A 624 -59.30 -12.48 -36.80
C VAL A 624 -59.16 -12.68 -35.30
N GLY A 625 -57.92 -12.78 -34.81
CA GLY A 625 -57.61 -13.01 -33.42
C GLY A 625 -57.48 -14.50 -33.09
N LEU A 626 -56.38 -14.82 -32.39
CA LEU A 626 -55.88 -16.14 -32.05
C LEU A 626 -56.93 -17.26 -31.86
N THR A 627 -56.78 -18.36 -32.58
CA THR A 627 -57.67 -19.53 -32.57
C THR A 627 -56.91 -20.87 -32.52
N ALA A 628 -57.65 -21.98 -32.47
CA ALA A 628 -57.08 -23.31 -32.61
C ALA A 628 -56.57 -23.62 -34.04
N ASN A 629 -57.04 -22.87 -35.05
CA ASN A 629 -56.53 -23.01 -36.42
C ASN A 629 -55.08 -22.50 -36.52
N ASP A 630 -54.70 -21.50 -35.73
CA ASP A 630 -53.35 -20.92 -35.73
C ASP A 630 -52.30 -21.92 -35.21
N ALA A 631 -52.61 -22.58 -34.10
CA ALA A 631 -51.81 -23.70 -33.59
C ALA A 631 -51.71 -24.83 -34.63
N LEU A 632 -52.81 -25.11 -35.36
CA LEU A 632 -52.81 -26.09 -36.45
C LEU A 632 -52.01 -25.60 -37.68
N PHE A 633 -52.01 -24.30 -37.98
CA PHE A 633 -51.24 -23.70 -39.08
C PHE A 633 -49.75 -23.81 -38.79
N ILE A 634 -49.32 -23.46 -37.58
CA ILE A 634 -47.94 -23.65 -37.12
C ILE A 634 -47.56 -25.15 -37.18
N GLN A 635 -48.38 -26.05 -36.64
CA GLN A 635 -48.14 -27.50 -36.72
C GLN A 635 -48.02 -27.99 -38.17
N ARG A 636 -48.82 -27.47 -39.11
CA ARG A 636 -48.76 -27.81 -40.54
C ARG A 636 -47.53 -27.22 -41.23
N TYR A 637 -47.09 -26.02 -40.86
CA TYR A 637 -45.83 -25.42 -41.30
C TYR A 637 -44.62 -26.27 -40.88
N LEU A 638 -44.58 -26.72 -39.62
CA LEU A 638 -43.47 -27.54 -39.08
C LEU A 638 -43.30 -28.90 -39.77
N ILE A 639 -44.35 -29.41 -40.42
CA ILE A 639 -44.31 -30.63 -41.25
C ILE A 639 -44.30 -30.34 -42.75
N GLY A 640 -44.08 -29.09 -43.17
CA GLY A 640 -43.92 -28.68 -44.57
C GLY A 640 -45.21 -28.67 -45.40
N LEU A 641 -46.39 -28.57 -44.76
CA LEU A 641 -47.71 -28.52 -45.40
C LEU A 641 -48.34 -27.12 -45.44
N GLU A 642 -47.67 -26.10 -44.89
CA GLU A 642 -48.01 -24.68 -44.99
C GLU A 642 -46.73 -23.82 -45.04
N THR A 643 -46.87 -22.55 -45.40
CA THR A 643 -45.80 -21.54 -45.33
C THR A 643 -46.25 -20.36 -44.50
N LEU A 644 -45.45 -19.95 -43.50
CA LEU A 644 -45.73 -18.78 -42.67
C LEU A 644 -45.92 -17.50 -43.52
N PRO A 645 -46.79 -16.56 -43.08
CA PRO A 645 -46.81 -15.21 -43.63
C PRO A 645 -45.43 -14.54 -43.52
N PRO A 646 -45.07 -13.63 -44.43
CA PRO A 646 -43.79 -12.93 -44.37
C PRO A 646 -43.66 -12.09 -43.09
N LYS A 647 -42.45 -12.03 -42.53
CA LYS A 647 -42.09 -11.11 -41.44
C LYS A 647 -42.46 -9.67 -41.84
N GLU A 648 -43.07 -8.93 -40.91
CA GLU A 648 -43.51 -7.55 -41.15
C GLU A 648 -42.54 -6.59 -40.45
N TYR A 649 -42.08 -5.57 -41.19
CA TYR A 649 -41.04 -4.65 -40.76
C TYR A 649 -41.47 -3.19 -40.96
N GLU A 650 -41.11 -2.32 -40.01
CA GLU A 650 -41.35 -0.87 -40.13
C GLU A 650 -40.22 -0.17 -40.91
N GLN A 651 -40.60 0.86 -41.67
CA GLN A 651 -39.71 1.59 -42.58
C GLN A 651 -39.48 3.01 -42.05
N PRO A 652 -38.21 3.50 -41.96
CA PRO A 652 -37.91 4.79 -41.37
C PRO A 652 -38.37 5.97 -42.22
N ALA A 653 -38.87 7.03 -41.57
CA ALA A 653 -39.35 8.25 -42.22
C ALA A 653 -38.23 9.31 -42.40
N GLN A 654 -38.14 9.87 -43.61
CA GLN A 654 -37.37 11.05 -44.05
C GLN A 654 -36.11 11.46 -43.23
N THR A 655 -34.99 10.85 -43.61
CA THR A 655 -33.71 11.50 -43.94
C THR A 655 -33.28 12.76 -43.16
N THR A 656 -32.44 12.58 -42.14
CA THR A 656 -31.46 13.59 -41.68
C THR A 656 -30.04 13.12 -42.02
N THR A 657 -29.18 14.03 -42.50
CA THR A 657 -27.80 13.68 -42.90
C THR A 657 -26.88 13.66 -41.69
N VAL A 658 -26.56 12.47 -41.19
CA VAL A 658 -25.54 12.26 -40.15
C VAL A 658 -24.15 12.17 -40.79
N THR A 659 -23.13 12.75 -40.15
CA THR A 659 -21.72 12.58 -40.52
C THR A 659 -21.00 11.88 -39.38
N GLU A 660 -21.06 10.54 -39.38
CA GLU A 660 -20.38 9.71 -38.39
C GLU A 660 -18.99 9.27 -38.87
N THR A 661 -18.03 9.20 -37.95
CA THR A 661 -16.73 8.57 -38.16
C THR A 661 -16.67 7.30 -37.31
N THR A 662 -17.16 6.18 -37.85
CA THR A 662 -17.15 4.88 -37.18
C THR A 662 -15.90 4.08 -37.56
N THR A 663 -15.04 3.82 -36.58
CA THR A 663 -14.00 2.78 -36.66
C THR A 663 -14.55 1.44 -36.19
N VAL A 664 -14.19 0.36 -36.89
CA VAL A 664 -14.69 -1.00 -36.58
C VAL A 664 -14.08 -1.49 -35.25
N PRO A 665 -14.88 -2.01 -34.30
CA PRO A 665 -14.34 -2.59 -33.07
C PRO A 665 -13.61 -3.90 -33.38
N ALA A 666 -12.29 -3.89 -33.21
CA ALA A 666 -11.54 -5.13 -32.97
C ALA A 666 -11.89 -5.65 -31.57
N THR A 667 -11.87 -6.98 -31.38
CA THR A 667 -12.25 -7.60 -30.10
C THR A 667 -11.15 -7.45 -29.04
N THR A 668 -11.03 -6.25 -28.47
CA THR A 668 -10.29 -5.99 -27.24
C THR A 668 -11.21 -6.24 -26.04
N VAL A 669 -10.79 -7.11 -25.12
CA VAL A 669 -11.50 -7.29 -23.84
C VAL A 669 -11.28 -6.02 -23.01
N SER A 670 -12.35 -5.27 -22.76
CA SER A 670 -12.29 -4.11 -21.88
C SER A 670 -12.01 -4.56 -20.45
N THR A 671 -11.11 -3.84 -19.77
CA THR A 671 -10.82 -3.99 -18.34
C THR A 671 -11.25 -2.76 -17.53
N GLU A 672 -12.00 -1.85 -18.14
CA GLU A 672 -12.62 -0.71 -17.44
C GLU A 672 -13.75 -1.17 -16.52
N PRO A 673 -13.89 -0.58 -15.31
CA PRO A 673 -15.09 -0.72 -14.50
C PRO A 673 -16.30 -0.14 -15.25
N VAL A 674 -17.35 -0.95 -15.45
CA VAL A 674 -18.55 -0.49 -16.17
C VAL A 674 -19.58 0.01 -15.17
N LYS A 675 -19.95 1.30 -15.29
CA LYS A 675 -21.03 1.93 -14.53
C LYS A 675 -22.37 1.76 -15.23
N TYR A 676 -23.33 1.19 -14.53
CA TYR A 676 -24.71 0.99 -14.95
C TYR A 676 -25.60 1.94 -14.17
N PHE A 677 -26.11 2.98 -14.84
CA PHE A 677 -26.87 4.05 -14.18
C PHE A 677 -28.32 3.64 -13.97
N ALA A 678 -28.86 3.96 -12.81
CA ALA A 678 -30.20 3.58 -12.37
C ALA A 678 -31.29 4.12 -13.31
N ALA A 679 -31.11 5.33 -13.85
CA ALA A 679 -32.02 5.96 -14.79
C ALA A 679 -32.22 5.18 -16.11
N ASP A 680 -31.25 4.34 -16.51
CA ASP A 680 -31.34 3.49 -17.71
C ASP A 680 -32.01 2.12 -17.43
N GLN A 681 -32.29 1.78 -16.17
CA GLN A 681 -32.69 0.42 -15.77
C GLN A 681 -34.21 0.22 -15.80
N GLN A 682 -34.68 -0.89 -15.20
CA GLN A 682 -36.09 -1.15 -14.97
C GLN A 682 -36.37 -1.19 -13.46
N TRP A 683 -37.51 -0.64 -13.03
CA TRP A 683 -37.92 -0.60 -11.63
C TRP A 683 -39.43 -0.79 -11.49
N ASN A 684 -39.86 -1.26 -10.32
CA ASN A 684 -41.25 -1.45 -9.95
C ASN A 684 -41.52 -0.77 -8.61
N LYS A 685 -42.57 0.07 -8.58
CA LYS A 685 -42.86 1.04 -7.50
C LYS A 685 -41.71 2.02 -7.27
N GLY A 686 -41.48 2.91 -8.24
CA GLY A 686 -40.42 3.92 -8.21
C GLY A 686 -40.47 4.87 -9.41
N ILE A 687 -39.63 5.90 -9.40
CA ILE A 687 -39.62 6.99 -10.39
C ILE A 687 -38.19 7.50 -10.62
N THR A 688 -37.85 7.84 -11.86
CA THR A 688 -36.65 8.64 -12.17
C THR A 688 -36.90 10.10 -11.81
N GLU A 689 -36.06 10.69 -10.99
CA GLU A 689 -36.18 12.10 -10.60
C GLU A 689 -34.83 12.82 -10.50
N THR A 690 -34.89 14.14 -10.49
CA THR A 690 -33.75 15.07 -10.50
C THR A 690 -33.73 16.00 -9.28
N VAL A 691 -34.57 15.71 -8.28
CA VAL A 691 -34.99 16.64 -7.21
C VAL A 691 -33.90 16.89 -6.17
N ASN A 692 -33.25 15.84 -5.67
CA ASN A 692 -32.14 15.94 -4.73
C ASN A 692 -30.82 16.02 -5.50
N ALA A 693 -29.93 16.97 -5.16
CA ALA A 693 -28.68 17.16 -5.90
C ALA A 693 -27.64 16.04 -5.63
N GLY A 694 -26.58 15.97 -6.43
CA GLY A 694 -25.40 15.12 -6.15
C GLY A 694 -25.39 13.71 -6.78
N TYR A 695 -26.38 13.37 -7.59
CA TYR A 695 -26.37 12.22 -8.52
C TYR A 695 -25.46 12.50 -9.73
N THR A 696 -25.09 11.46 -10.49
CA THR A 696 -23.93 11.53 -11.40
C THR A 696 -24.28 11.99 -12.83
N ARG A 697 -25.47 11.67 -13.36
CA ARG A 697 -25.89 12.06 -14.73
C ARG A 697 -27.05 13.05 -14.74
N PRO A 698 -27.16 13.97 -15.74
CA PRO A 698 -28.24 14.96 -15.80
C PRO A 698 -29.67 14.41 -16.00
N ASP A 699 -29.81 13.12 -16.35
CA ASP A 699 -31.09 12.43 -16.58
C ASP A 699 -31.76 11.93 -15.29
N GLY A 700 -31.01 11.83 -14.18
CA GLY A 700 -31.55 11.65 -12.84
C GLY A 700 -31.05 10.40 -12.11
N TYR A 701 -31.76 10.08 -11.03
CA TYR A 701 -31.59 8.89 -10.21
C TYR A 701 -32.95 8.22 -9.99
N VAL A 702 -32.98 6.97 -9.56
CA VAL A 702 -34.25 6.27 -9.25
C VAL A 702 -34.57 6.37 -7.76
N ASN A 703 -35.73 6.95 -7.44
CA ASN A 703 -36.34 6.94 -6.12
C ASN A 703 -37.34 5.77 -6.05
N LEU A 704 -37.28 4.95 -5.00
CA LEU A 704 -38.18 3.80 -4.80
C LEU A 704 -39.26 4.11 -3.78
N ASP A 705 -40.50 3.74 -4.08
CA ASP A 705 -41.64 3.97 -3.20
C ASP A 705 -41.41 3.35 -1.81
N ASN A 706 -41.89 4.04 -0.78
CA ASN A 706 -41.91 3.58 0.61
C ASN A 706 -42.93 2.43 0.79
N THR A 707 -42.63 1.26 0.24
CA THR A 707 -43.37 0.01 0.42
C THR A 707 -42.41 -1.18 0.38
N ILE A 708 -42.74 -2.28 1.07
CA ILE A 708 -42.06 -3.56 0.86
C ILE A 708 -42.19 -3.97 -0.62
N GLU A 709 -41.17 -4.63 -1.17
CA GLU A 709 -41.10 -5.11 -2.55
C GLU A 709 -40.94 -4.03 -3.64
N SER A 710 -40.81 -2.72 -3.30
CA SER A 710 -40.30 -1.75 -4.28
C SER A 710 -38.88 -2.13 -4.69
N ASN A 711 -38.59 -2.08 -5.99
CA ASN A 711 -37.37 -2.68 -6.54
C ASN A 711 -36.84 -2.02 -7.81
N ILE A 712 -35.55 -2.17 -8.04
CA ILE A 712 -34.82 -1.81 -9.27
C ILE A 712 -33.98 -3.02 -9.72
N SER A 713 -33.93 -3.28 -11.02
CA SER A 713 -33.19 -4.39 -11.63
C SER A 713 -32.22 -3.87 -12.68
N PHE A 714 -30.92 -3.99 -12.39
CA PHE A 714 -29.84 -3.60 -13.28
C PHE A 714 -29.54 -4.74 -14.26
N THR A 715 -29.53 -4.44 -15.56
CA THR A 715 -29.10 -5.37 -16.61
C THR A 715 -27.63 -5.09 -16.93
N VAL A 716 -26.76 -6.06 -16.67
CA VAL A 716 -25.30 -5.88 -16.71
C VAL A 716 -24.63 -6.90 -17.60
N ASN A 717 -23.52 -6.56 -18.25
CA ASN A 717 -22.74 -7.47 -19.09
C ASN A 717 -21.30 -7.57 -18.56
N VAL A 718 -20.78 -8.80 -18.40
CA VAL A 718 -19.43 -9.03 -17.86
C VAL A 718 -18.61 -10.01 -18.70
N PRO A 719 -17.28 -9.81 -18.83
CA PRO A 719 -16.47 -10.51 -19.84
C PRO A 719 -16.22 -12.00 -19.53
N GLN A 720 -16.37 -12.43 -18.28
CA GLN A 720 -16.15 -13.82 -17.87
C GLN A 720 -16.97 -14.22 -16.63
N ASP A 721 -17.15 -15.52 -16.42
CA ASP A 721 -17.59 -16.08 -15.15
C ASP A 721 -16.66 -15.62 -14.01
N GLY A 722 -17.23 -15.18 -12.90
CA GLY A 722 -16.46 -14.73 -11.75
C GLY A 722 -17.31 -14.14 -10.63
N ASN A 723 -16.65 -13.76 -9.56
CA ASN A 723 -17.25 -12.92 -8.53
C ASN A 723 -16.94 -11.47 -8.88
N TYR A 724 -17.91 -10.58 -8.70
CA TYR A 724 -17.78 -9.15 -9.03
C TYR A 724 -18.16 -8.32 -7.81
N MET A 725 -17.26 -7.45 -7.39
CA MET A 725 -17.58 -6.40 -6.44
C MET A 725 -18.54 -5.44 -7.13
N THR A 726 -19.76 -5.36 -6.61
CA THR A 726 -20.84 -4.49 -7.05
C THR A 726 -20.86 -3.30 -6.12
N HIS A 727 -20.22 -2.21 -6.53
CA HIS A 727 -20.32 -0.91 -5.87
C HIS A 727 -21.68 -0.30 -6.19
N ILE A 728 -22.34 0.29 -5.19
CA ILE A 728 -23.72 0.78 -5.29
C ILE A 728 -23.77 2.21 -4.75
N ARG A 729 -24.01 3.19 -5.63
CA ARG A 729 -24.09 4.61 -5.24
C ARG A 729 -25.54 5.01 -4.94
N PHE A 730 -25.79 5.47 -3.73
CA PHE A 730 -27.13 5.65 -3.18
C PHE A 730 -27.24 6.87 -2.24
N ALA A 731 -28.47 7.33 -1.99
CA ALA A 731 -28.80 8.30 -0.94
C ALA A 731 -29.95 7.81 -0.06
N ASN A 732 -29.86 8.03 1.25
CA ASN A 732 -30.90 7.75 2.23
C ASN A 732 -30.94 8.89 3.25
N GLY A 733 -31.77 9.90 3.02
CA GLY A 733 -31.84 11.11 3.84
C GLY A 733 -32.62 10.97 5.16
N VAL A 734 -32.74 9.76 5.70
CA VAL A 734 -33.27 9.48 7.04
C VAL A 734 -32.32 8.57 7.83
N GLU A 735 -32.33 8.67 9.16
CA GLU A 735 -31.41 7.92 10.03
C GLU A 735 -31.63 6.39 9.99
N SER A 736 -32.82 5.93 9.60
CA SER A 736 -33.22 4.52 9.56
C SER A 736 -32.65 3.76 8.35
N ASP A 737 -32.04 2.59 8.60
CA ASP A 737 -31.56 1.65 7.58
C ASP A 737 -32.68 1.13 6.65
N ARG A 738 -32.48 1.29 5.33
CA ARG A 738 -33.39 0.81 4.28
C ARG A 738 -32.89 -0.51 3.67
N LYS A 739 -32.99 -1.60 4.43
CA LYS A 739 -32.52 -2.94 4.01
C LYS A 739 -33.18 -3.42 2.72
N MET A 740 -32.38 -3.98 1.81
CA MET A 740 -32.87 -4.60 0.57
C MET A 740 -32.29 -6.00 0.37
N LYS A 741 -33.16 -6.90 -0.11
CA LYS A 741 -32.74 -8.17 -0.71
C LYS A 741 -32.11 -7.91 -2.07
N ILE A 742 -31.11 -8.69 -2.43
CA ILE A 742 -30.49 -8.67 -3.76
C ILE A 742 -30.65 -10.05 -4.38
N PHE A 743 -31.17 -10.12 -5.61
CA PHE A 743 -31.29 -11.35 -6.39
C PHE A 743 -30.44 -11.23 -7.65
N VAL A 744 -29.79 -12.33 -8.06
CA VAL A 744 -28.94 -12.36 -9.26
C VAL A 744 -29.52 -13.35 -10.26
N ASN A 745 -29.58 -12.94 -11.53
CA ASN A 745 -30.12 -13.72 -12.65
C ASN A 745 -31.55 -14.25 -12.41
N ASN A 746 -32.32 -13.50 -11.62
CA ASN A 746 -33.68 -13.80 -11.20
C ASN A 746 -33.83 -15.15 -10.46
N ASP A 747 -32.75 -15.69 -9.90
CA ASP A 747 -32.80 -16.75 -8.90
C ASP A 747 -33.45 -16.18 -7.62
N ILE A 748 -34.65 -16.65 -7.29
CA ILE A 748 -35.43 -16.21 -6.13
C ILE A 748 -35.22 -17.10 -4.89
N ASP A 749 -34.59 -18.27 -5.06
CA ASP A 749 -34.22 -19.17 -3.97
C ASP A 749 -32.90 -18.72 -3.30
N ILE A 750 -32.06 -17.99 -4.04
CA ILE A 750 -30.79 -17.42 -3.58
C ILE A 750 -30.85 -15.89 -3.62
N CYS A 751 -30.83 -15.26 -2.44
CA CYS A 751 -30.68 -13.81 -2.32
C CYS A 751 -29.60 -13.41 -1.32
N TRP A 752 -29.15 -12.16 -1.40
CA TRP A 752 -28.29 -11.51 -0.41
C TRP A 752 -29.08 -10.40 0.30
N MET A 753 -28.57 -9.88 1.41
CA MET A 753 -29.18 -8.74 2.12
C MET A 753 -28.14 -7.64 2.27
N GLN A 754 -28.50 -6.42 1.87
CA GLN A 754 -27.67 -5.23 1.99
C GLN A 754 -28.38 -4.16 2.82
N SER A 755 -27.68 -3.62 3.81
CA SER A 755 -28.10 -2.42 4.55
C SER A 755 -27.78 -1.16 3.75
N PHE A 756 -28.69 -0.19 3.81
CA PHE A 756 -28.53 1.17 3.29
C PHE A 756 -28.86 2.17 4.42
N PRO A 757 -27.97 2.30 5.43
CA PRO A 757 -28.09 3.27 6.52
C PRO A 757 -28.13 4.73 6.04
N GLY A 758 -28.50 5.64 6.94
CA GLY A 758 -28.62 7.06 6.64
C GLY A 758 -27.36 7.69 6.03
N THR A 759 -27.52 8.38 4.91
CA THR A 759 -26.42 9.13 4.29
C THR A 759 -26.18 10.47 4.97
N GLY A 760 -27.24 11.12 5.45
CA GLY A 760 -27.24 12.39 6.20
C GLY A 760 -28.32 13.33 5.68
N SER A 761 -28.34 13.51 4.36
CA SER A 761 -29.34 14.21 3.58
C SER A 761 -29.67 13.39 2.32
N TRP A 762 -30.83 13.65 1.71
CA TRP A 762 -31.17 13.05 0.41
C TRP A 762 -30.27 13.55 -0.74
N SER A 763 -29.52 14.64 -0.54
CA SER A 763 -28.46 15.10 -1.46
C SER A 763 -27.04 14.65 -1.05
N ASP A 764 -26.90 13.93 0.06
CA ASP A 764 -25.63 13.31 0.45
C ASP A 764 -25.62 11.88 -0.09
N TRP A 765 -24.72 11.60 -1.03
CA TRP A 765 -24.61 10.30 -1.68
C TRP A 765 -23.42 9.52 -1.12
N LYS A 766 -23.64 8.25 -0.79
CA LYS A 766 -22.61 7.29 -0.35
C LYS A 766 -22.54 6.13 -1.33
N GLU A 767 -21.47 5.35 -1.25
CA GLU A 767 -21.26 4.17 -2.08
C GLU A 767 -20.84 2.99 -1.19
N TYR A 768 -21.52 1.85 -1.32
CA TYR A 768 -21.20 0.61 -0.60
C TYR A 768 -21.05 -0.56 -1.57
N GLY A 769 -20.14 -1.50 -1.26
CA GLY A 769 -19.83 -2.65 -2.11
C GLY A 769 -20.37 -3.98 -1.58
N ILE A 770 -20.93 -4.81 -2.46
CA ILE A 770 -21.24 -6.22 -2.20
C ILE A 770 -20.70 -7.11 -3.32
N VAL A 771 -20.05 -8.23 -2.97
CA VAL A 771 -19.54 -9.18 -3.98
C VAL A 771 -20.65 -10.15 -4.38
N LEU A 772 -20.95 -10.21 -5.68
CA LEU A 772 -21.99 -11.06 -6.29
C LEU A 772 -21.39 -12.03 -7.33
N PRO A 773 -21.93 -13.25 -7.50
CA PRO A 773 -21.44 -14.20 -8.50
C PRO A 773 -22.12 -13.97 -9.85
N LEU A 774 -21.37 -13.60 -10.89
CA LEU A 774 -21.90 -13.33 -12.23
C LEU A 774 -21.35 -14.30 -13.29
N LYS A 775 -22.07 -14.42 -14.40
CA LYS A 775 -21.75 -15.29 -15.55
C LYS A 775 -21.24 -14.48 -16.74
N ALA A 776 -20.41 -15.08 -17.58
CA ALA A 776 -19.97 -14.45 -18.83
C ALA A 776 -21.18 -14.04 -19.69
N GLY A 777 -21.22 -12.77 -20.12
CA GLY A 777 -22.36 -12.19 -20.84
C GLY A 777 -23.34 -11.45 -19.92
N THR A 778 -24.61 -11.39 -20.35
CA THR A 778 -25.66 -10.61 -19.68
C THR A 778 -26.16 -11.27 -18.39
N ASN A 779 -26.31 -10.46 -17.33
CA ASN A 779 -26.84 -10.84 -16.03
C ASN A 779 -27.91 -9.82 -15.57
N SER A 780 -28.76 -10.23 -14.63
CA SER A 780 -29.69 -9.36 -13.88
C SER A 780 -29.22 -9.22 -12.43
N ILE A 781 -29.27 -8.00 -11.88
CA ILE A 781 -29.05 -7.74 -10.45
C ILE A 781 -30.25 -6.92 -9.93
N MET A 782 -31.16 -7.55 -9.19
CA MET A 782 -32.36 -6.91 -8.64
C MET A 782 -32.21 -6.58 -7.17
N PHE A 783 -32.39 -5.31 -6.81
CA PHE A 783 -32.49 -4.82 -5.44
C PHE A 783 -33.96 -4.64 -5.07
N GLN A 784 -34.47 -5.40 -4.08
CA GLN A 784 -35.86 -5.38 -3.62
C GLN A 784 -35.96 -4.99 -2.14
N SER A 785 -36.78 -3.99 -1.79
CA SER A 785 -36.90 -3.56 -0.40
C SER A 785 -37.50 -4.64 0.50
N ALA A 786 -36.84 -4.87 1.64
CA ALA A 786 -37.31 -5.72 2.72
C ALA A 786 -38.12 -4.93 3.78
N MET A 787 -38.27 -3.62 3.62
CA MET A 787 -38.77 -2.69 4.65
C MET A 787 -40.06 -1.99 4.19
N SER A 788 -40.95 -1.68 5.15
CA SER A 788 -42.13 -0.83 4.90
C SER A 788 -41.74 0.56 4.39
N GLU A 789 -40.54 0.99 4.74
CA GLU A 789 -39.92 2.27 4.45
C GLU A 789 -39.36 2.37 3.02
N GLY A 790 -39.38 1.30 2.22
CA GLY A 790 -38.87 1.30 0.83
C GLY A 790 -37.35 1.10 0.71
N GLY A 791 -36.80 1.38 -0.47
CA GLY A 791 -35.34 1.37 -0.74
C GLY A 791 -34.75 2.78 -0.70
N PRO A 792 -33.41 2.95 -0.71
CA PRO A 792 -32.78 4.25 -0.92
C PRO A 792 -33.02 4.77 -2.35
N ASN A 793 -32.58 6.01 -2.61
CA ASN A 793 -32.41 6.50 -3.97
C ASN A 793 -31.15 5.85 -4.59
N PHE A 794 -31.22 5.38 -5.83
CA PHE A 794 -30.12 4.74 -6.57
C PHE A 794 -29.63 5.63 -7.72
N ASP A 795 -28.32 5.83 -7.85
CA ASP A 795 -27.68 6.59 -8.93
C ASP A 795 -27.00 5.67 -9.95
N TYR A 796 -26.09 4.78 -9.52
CA TYR A 796 -25.50 3.73 -10.35
C TYR A 796 -25.06 2.51 -9.54
N ILE A 797 -24.80 1.40 -10.24
CA ILE A 797 -23.87 0.37 -9.78
C ILE A 797 -22.63 0.29 -10.67
N GLU A 798 -21.49 -0.11 -10.10
CA GLU A 798 -20.22 -0.33 -10.81
C GLU A 798 -19.72 -1.75 -10.54
N LEU A 799 -19.25 -2.45 -11.57
CA LEU A 799 -18.79 -3.83 -11.47
C LEU A 799 -17.29 -3.97 -11.67
N ILE A 800 -16.62 -4.58 -10.68
CA ILE A 800 -15.18 -4.89 -10.72
C ILE A 800 -14.99 -6.39 -10.48
N LEU A 801 -14.36 -7.09 -11.41
CA LEU A 801 -14.00 -8.51 -11.27
C LEU A 801 -13.08 -8.71 -10.06
N THR A 802 -13.35 -9.71 -9.23
CA THR A 802 -12.58 -10.02 -8.02
C THR A 802 -12.40 -11.52 -7.81
N ASP A 803 -11.32 -11.90 -7.12
CA ASP A 803 -11.08 -13.25 -6.61
C ASP A 803 -11.78 -13.50 -5.26
N GLU A 804 -12.38 -12.48 -4.66
CA GLU A 804 -13.11 -12.61 -3.40
C GLU A 804 -14.29 -13.58 -3.50
N PRO A 805 -14.57 -14.37 -2.44
CA PRO A 805 -15.82 -15.11 -2.37
C PRO A 805 -16.99 -14.12 -2.35
N TYR A 806 -18.02 -14.41 -3.15
CA TYR A 806 -19.28 -13.67 -3.09
C TYR A 806 -19.91 -13.74 -1.69
N ALA A 807 -20.71 -12.73 -1.34
CA ALA A 807 -21.26 -12.54 0.00
C ALA A 807 -22.10 -13.75 0.49
N GLU A 808 -22.29 -13.88 1.80
CA GLU A 808 -23.13 -14.97 2.33
C GLU A 808 -24.60 -14.78 1.87
N ILE A 809 -25.19 -15.88 1.39
CA ILE A 809 -26.58 -15.95 0.97
C ILE A 809 -27.46 -15.70 2.20
N TYR A 810 -28.37 -14.73 2.10
CA TYR A 810 -29.30 -14.37 3.16
C TYR A 810 -30.26 -15.53 3.44
N ASP A 811 -30.16 -16.06 4.65
CA ASP A 811 -31.00 -17.14 5.15
C ASP A 811 -31.87 -16.62 6.31
N PRO A 812 -33.15 -16.29 6.06
CA PRO A 812 -34.05 -15.77 7.09
C PRO A 812 -34.37 -16.79 8.20
N SER A 813 -33.94 -18.05 8.08
CA SER A 813 -34.01 -19.04 9.17
C SER A 813 -32.79 -19.00 10.11
N LYS A 814 -31.69 -18.35 9.70
CA LYS A 814 -30.49 -18.10 10.51
C LYS A 814 -30.45 -16.73 11.17
N GLU A 815 -31.25 -15.76 10.70
CA GLU A 815 -31.51 -14.50 11.42
C GLU A 815 -31.81 -14.83 12.90
N PRO A 816 -31.02 -14.32 13.87
CA PRO A 816 -31.26 -14.60 15.27
C PRO A 816 -32.64 -14.10 15.69
N GLN A 817 -33.59 -15.03 15.86
CA GLN A 817 -34.93 -14.75 16.37
C GLN A 817 -34.79 -13.94 17.65
N THR A 818 -35.17 -12.66 17.60
CA THR A 818 -34.95 -11.70 18.68
C THR A 818 -35.96 -11.96 19.79
N VAL A 819 -35.66 -12.96 20.62
CA VAL A 819 -36.38 -13.25 21.86
C VAL A 819 -36.30 -12.00 22.73
N SER A 820 -37.43 -11.29 22.85
CA SER A 820 -37.48 -10.00 23.53
C SER A 820 -37.01 -10.13 24.98
N GLY A 821 -35.94 -9.40 25.32
CA GLY A 821 -35.24 -9.47 26.61
C GLY A 821 -33.95 -10.30 26.63
N GLN A 822 -33.55 -10.92 25.51
CA GLN A 822 -32.29 -11.67 25.42
C GLN A 822 -31.10 -10.79 24.96
N HIS A 823 -29.95 -11.02 25.58
CA HIS A 823 -28.68 -10.36 25.26
C HIS A 823 -27.97 -11.07 24.10
N MET A 824 -27.27 -10.29 23.26
CA MET A 824 -26.52 -10.77 22.11
C MET A 824 -25.01 -10.58 22.30
N LEU A 825 -24.22 -11.47 21.72
CA LEU A 825 -22.80 -11.25 21.46
C LEU A 825 -22.56 -11.20 19.95
N TYR A 826 -22.32 -10.02 19.42
CA TYR A 826 -21.92 -9.82 18.03
C TYR A 826 -20.43 -10.09 17.84
N ILE A 827 -20.01 -10.52 16.64
CA ILE A 827 -18.59 -10.66 16.28
C ILE A 827 -18.32 -9.98 14.93
N ALA A 828 -17.32 -9.09 14.90
CA ALA A 828 -16.74 -8.51 13.71
C ALA A 828 -15.30 -9.03 13.51
N GLY A 829 -14.95 -9.39 12.28
CA GLY A 829 -13.60 -9.89 11.99
C GLY A 829 -13.39 -10.49 10.59
N ASP A 830 -12.26 -11.19 10.46
CA ASP A 830 -11.72 -11.71 9.19
C ASP A 830 -11.99 -13.21 8.92
N SER A 831 -11.28 -13.78 7.93
CA SER A 831 -11.38 -15.19 7.50
C SER A 831 -11.04 -16.21 8.58
N THR A 832 -10.33 -15.85 9.65
CA THR A 832 -10.01 -16.73 10.78
C THR A 832 -11.14 -16.78 11.82
N VAL A 833 -12.13 -15.89 11.69
CA VAL A 833 -13.29 -15.74 12.58
C VAL A 833 -14.59 -16.22 11.92
N GLN A 834 -14.69 -16.10 10.59
CA GLN A 834 -15.90 -16.33 9.77
C GLN A 834 -16.63 -17.66 10.03
N ASN A 835 -17.97 -17.62 9.97
CA ASN A 835 -18.83 -18.78 9.71
C ASN A 835 -18.69 -19.27 8.26
N TYR A 836 -18.19 -20.48 8.06
CA TYR A 836 -18.15 -21.14 6.75
C TYR A 836 -19.24 -22.21 6.65
N SER A 837 -19.91 -22.27 5.51
CA SER A 837 -20.87 -23.34 5.19
C SER A 837 -20.16 -24.63 4.75
N ALA A 838 -20.86 -25.76 4.83
CA ALA A 838 -20.30 -27.10 4.61
C ALA A 838 -19.58 -27.32 3.26
N ARG A 839 -19.81 -26.47 2.25
CA ARG A 839 -19.06 -26.51 0.97
C ARG A 839 -17.57 -26.19 1.10
N TYR A 840 -17.17 -25.51 2.18
CA TYR A 840 -15.78 -25.17 2.48
C TYR A 840 -15.12 -26.17 3.45
N ALA A 841 -15.84 -27.18 3.93
CA ALA A 841 -15.32 -28.12 4.91
C ALA A 841 -14.02 -28.80 4.42
N PRO A 842 -12.95 -28.88 5.24
CA PRO A 842 -12.96 -28.70 6.70
C PRO A 842 -12.63 -27.28 7.18
N GLN A 843 -12.63 -26.24 6.33
CA GLN A 843 -12.33 -24.86 6.75
C GLN A 843 -13.43 -24.29 7.66
N GLN A 844 -13.03 -23.66 8.77
CA GLN A 844 -13.95 -22.97 9.69
C GLN A 844 -13.23 -21.85 10.44
N GLY A 845 -13.94 -20.80 10.84
CA GLY A 845 -13.43 -19.73 11.73
C GLY A 845 -13.87 -19.93 13.17
N TRP A 846 -13.12 -19.38 14.13
CA TRP A 846 -13.39 -19.65 15.56
C TRP A 846 -14.72 -19.06 16.07
N GLY A 847 -15.23 -18.00 15.43
CA GLY A 847 -16.51 -17.38 15.81
C GLY A 847 -17.70 -18.34 15.67
N TYR A 848 -17.62 -19.30 14.74
CA TYR A 848 -18.62 -20.35 14.52
C TYR A 848 -18.81 -21.25 15.75
N TYR A 849 -17.72 -21.64 16.41
CA TYR A 849 -17.77 -22.53 17.58
C TYR A 849 -18.07 -21.80 18.89
N LEU A 850 -18.01 -20.46 18.92
CA LEU A 850 -18.09 -19.70 20.16
C LEU A 850 -19.41 -19.93 20.93
N GLN A 851 -20.54 -20.11 20.23
CA GLN A 851 -21.84 -20.44 20.86
C GLN A 851 -21.80 -21.75 21.67
N ASN A 852 -20.89 -22.68 21.38
CA ASN A 852 -20.74 -23.91 22.16
C ASN A 852 -20.26 -23.64 23.60
N TYR A 853 -19.63 -22.49 23.85
CA TYR A 853 -19.14 -22.08 25.17
C TYR A 853 -20.12 -21.20 25.95
N PHE A 854 -21.19 -20.71 25.33
CA PHE A 854 -22.20 -19.84 25.93
C PHE A 854 -23.56 -20.54 26.10
N ASN A 855 -24.19 -20.35 27.27
CA ASN A 855 -25.51 -20.91 27.59
C ASN A 855 -26.63 -20.19 26.81
N SER A 856 -27.81 -20.81 26.75
CA SER A 856 -28.92 -20.38 25.88
C SER A 856 -29.57 -19.03 26.22
N ASN A 857 -29.07 -18.30 27.22
CA ASN A 857 -29.50 -16.94 27.55
C ASN A 857 -28.66 -15.86 26.85
N LEU A 858 -27.66 -16.25 26.04
CA LEU A 858 -26.89 -15.38 25.15
C LEU A 858 -26.79 -16.02 23.76
N THR A 859 -27.13 -15.25 22.73
CA THR A 859 -27.00 -15.69 21.34
C THR A 859 -25.80 -15.01 20.68
N VAL A 860 -24.96 -15.80 20.02
CA VAL A 860 -23.78 -15.31 19.28
C VAL A 860 -24.19 -15.02 17.83
N SER A 861 -23.99 -13.78 17.38
CA SER A 861 -24.23 -13.35 16.00
C SER A 861 -22.90 -13.04 15.34
N ASN A 862 -22.38 -13.97 14.54
CA ASN A 862 -21.08 -13.80 13.88
C ASN A 862 -21.24 -13.15 12.50
N HIS A 863 -20.70 -11.95 12.32
CA HIS A 863 -20.74 -11.18 11.07
C HIS A 863 -19.36 -11.08 10.39
N SER A 864 -18.37 -11.84 10.85
CA SER A 864 -17.02 -11.85 10.28
C SER A 864 -16.95 -12.56 8.92
N ILE A 865 -16.15 -12.02 7.99
CA ILE A 865 -16.10 -12.44 6.58
C ILE A 865 -14.67 -12.39 6.04
N ALA A 866 -14.31 -13.37 5.21
CA ALA A 866 -13.01 -13.49 4.59
C ALA A 866 -12.61 -12.28 3.74
N GLY A 867 -11.30 -11.99 3.73
CA GLY A 867 -10.73 -10.81 3.07
C GLY A 867 -11.00 -9.48 3.77
N ARG A 868 -11.91 -9.38 4.75
CA ARG A 868 -12.22 -8.07 5.36
C ARG A 868 -11.13 -7.64 6.35
N SER A 869 -10.72 -6.40 6.21
CA SER A 869 -9.93 -5.61 7.16
C SER A 869 -10.86 -4.64 7.91
N THR A 870 -10.36 -3.91 8.90
CA THR A 870 -11.13 -2.83 9.56
C THR A 870 -11.66 -1.82 8.53
N LYS A 871 -10.80 -1.38 7.60
CA LYS A 871 -11.13 -0.53 6.46
C LYS A 871 -12.27 -1.09 5.60
N LYS A 872 -12.10 -2.32 5.09
CA LYS A 872 -13.10 -2.91 4.19
C LYS A 872 -14.43 -3.17 4.92
N PHE A 873 -14.37 -3.60 6.18
CA PHE A 873 -15.55 -3.88 7.00
C PHE A 873 -16.35 -2.61 7.38
N TYR A 874 -15.67 -1.47 7.52
CA TYR A 874 -16.32 -0.15 7.62
C TYR A 874 -16.91 0.28 6.28
N ASN A 875 -16.10 0.26 5.21
CA ASN A 875 -16.47 0.79 3.89
C ASN A 875 -17.60 -0.01 3.20
N GLU A 876 -17.77 -1.29 3.50
CA GLU A 876 -18.92 -2.10 3.04
C GLU A 876 -20.20 -1.93 3.89
N GLY A 877 -20.19 -1.03 4.87
CA GLY A 877 -21.31 -0.81 5.79
C GLY A 877 -21.55 -1.96 6.79
N ARG A 878 -20.74 -3.03 6.78
CA ARG A 878 -20.94 -4.22 7.65
C ARG A 878 -20.86 -3.89 9.12
N TRP A 879 -19.97 -2.97 9.50
CA TRP A 879 -19.96 -2.45 10.86
C TRP A 879 -21.28 -1.76 11.22
N GLN A 880 -21.85 -0.97 10.30
CA GLN A 880 -23.10 -0.26 10.54
C GLN A 880 -24.27 -1.22 10.74
N THR A 881 -24.33 -2.33 9.98
CA THR A 881 -25.32 -3.42 10.22
C THR A 881 -25.23 -4.00 11.64
N ILE A 882 -24.02 -4.14 12.21
CA ILE A 882 -23.86 -4.51 13.62
C ILE A 882 -24.32 -3.37 14.51
N ALA A 883 -23.79 -2.15 14.31
CA ALA A 883 -24.05 -0.99 15.16
C ALA A 883 -25.54 -0.65 15.28
N ASP A 884 -26.33 -0.81 14.22
CA ASP A 884 -27.77 -0.58 14.24
C ASP A 884 -28.58 -1.75 14.83
N SER A 885 -27.96 -2.92 14.97
CA SER A 885 -28.52 -4.07 15.69
C SER A 885 -28.16 -4.08 17.19
N LEU A 886 -27.14 -3.32 17.61
CA LEU A 886 -26.73 -3.22 19.02
C LEU A 886 -27.76 -2.48 19.88
N LYS A 887 -28.04 -3.04 21.06
CA LYS A 887 -28.85 -2.44 22.13
C LYS A 887 -28.09 -2.47 23.46
N SER A 888 -28.58 -1.69 24.42
CA SER A 888 -27.96 -1.57 25.75
C SER A 888 -27.81 -2.93 26.44
N GLY A 889 -26.59 -3.24 26.86
CA GLY A 889 -26.23 -4.52 27.50
C GLY A 889 -25.87 -5.67 26.54
N ASP A 890 -25.88 -5.47 25.22
CA ASP A 890 -25.25 -6.43 24.30
C ASP A 890 -23.71 -6.34 24.34
N PHE A 891 -23.05 -7.30 23.72
CA PHE A 891 -21.59 -7.40 23.62
C PHE A 891 -21.16 -7.42 22.15
N VAL A 892 -19.96 -6.94 21.84
CA VAL A 892 -19.37 -7.10 20.50
C VAL A 892 -17.88 -7.42 20.58
N MET A 893 -17.46 -8.55 20.02
CA MET A 893 -16.05 -8.90 19.84
C MET A 893 -15.54 -8.37 18.50
N ILE A 894 -14.34 -7.80 18.48
CA ILE A 894 -13.74 -7.19 17.29
C ILE A 894 -12.32 -7.75 17.13
N GLN A 895 -12.08 -8.52 16.06
CA GLN A 895 -10.77 -9.09 15.71
C GLN A 895 -10.38 -8.78 14.26
N PHE A 896 -9.38 -7.94 14.07
CA PHE A 896 -8.78 -7.66 12.75
C PHE A 896 -7.27 -7.46 12.88
N ALA A 897 -6.54 -7.67 11.77
CA ALA A 897 -5.21 -7.16 11.43
C ALA A 897 -4.65 -7.88 10.19
N ILE A 898 -5.08 -9.12 9.93
CA ILE A 898 -4.51 -10.00 8.88
C ILE A 898 -4.59 -9.34 7.50
N ASN A 899 -5.77 -8.83 7.14
CA ASN A 899 -5.99 -8.14 5.86
C ASN A 899 -5.56 -6.66 5.94
N ASP A 900 -5.62 -6.04 7.12
CA ASP A 900 -5.16 -4.67 7.37
C ASP A 900 -3.66 -4.49 7.13
N ALA A 901 -2.87 -5.52 7.44
CA ALA A 901 -1.42 -5.53 7.27
C ALA A 901 -0.96 -5.87 5.83
N ASP A 902 -1.87 -6.29 4.94
CA ASP A 902 -1.54 -6.62 3.56
C ASP A 902 -1.35 -5.37 2.69
N LYS A 903 -0.13 -4.83 2.75
CA LYS A 903 0.34 -3.69 1.93
C LYS A 903 0.19 -3.89 0.41
N THR A 904 -0.01 -5.12 -0.08
CA THR A 904 -0.19 -5.38 -1.51
C THR A 904 -1.63 -5.13 -1.97
N ASN A 905 -2.60 -5.20 -1.06
CA ASN A 905 -4.02 -5.05 -1.34
C ASN A 905 -4.55 -3.72 -0.76
N GLU A 906 -4.39 -2.62 -1.49
CA GLU A 906 -4.80 -1.26 -1.06
C GLU A 906 -6.23 -1.20 -0.50
N ASP A 907 -7.18 -1.92 -1.10
CA ASP A 907 -8.60 -1.92 -0.74
C ASP A 907 -8.82 -2.48 0.68
N ARG A 908 -7.98 -3.43 1.09
CA ARG A 908 -7.94 -4.00 2.45
C ARG A 908 -6.93 -3.30 3.36
N TYR A 909 -5.83 -2.77 2.84
CA TYR A 909 -4.74 -2.21 3.64
C TYR A 909 -5.21 -1.04 4.51
N SER A 910 -5.07 -1.22 5.83
CA SER A 910 -5.32 -0.20 6.85
C SER A 910 -3.97 0.12 7.50
N PRO A 911 -3.31 1.25 7.18
CA PRO A 911 -2.04 1.62 7.83
C PRO A 911 -2.23 1.84 9.33
N LEU A 912 -1.14 1.75 10.09
CA LEU A 912 -1.06 2.25 11.46
C LEU A 912 -0.54 3.70 11.40
N CYS A 913 -1.38 4.67 11.72
CA CYS A 913 -1.01 6.09 11.69
C CYS A 913 -1.94 6.98 12.55
N GLY A 914 -1.37 8.09 13.04
CA GLY A 914 -2.00 9.03 13.97
C GLY A 914 -1.95 8.63 15.44
N ASN A 915 -1.57 7.38 15.75
CA ASN A 915 -1.62 6.75 17.07
C ASN A 915 -3.05 6.65 17.64
N VAL A 916 -3.21 5.95 18.78
CA VAL A 916 -4.55 5.65 19.32
C VAL A 916 -5.29 6.88 19.85
N ASP A 917 -4.59 7.94 20.24
CA ASP A 917 -5.21 9.14 20.81
C ASP A 917 -5.73 10.09 19.72
N ASN A 918 -4.98 10.27 18.63
CA ASN A 918 -5.32 11.13 17.48
C ASN A 918 -5.27 10.37 16.12
N PRO A 919 -6.04 9.27 15.97
CA PRO A 919 -5.91 8.36 14.84
C PRO A 919 -6.24 9.03 13.49
N SER A 920 -5.39 8.79 12.49
CA SER A 920 -5.53 9.39 11.15
C SER A 920 -6.68 8.74 10.38
N TYR A 921 -7.48 9.54 9.68
CA TYR A 921 -8.58 9.01 8.85
C TYR A 921 -8.05 7.93 7.87
N GLY A 922 -8.72 6.77 7.86
CA GLY A 922 -8.29 5.61 7.07
C GLY A 922 -7.25 4.69 7.73
N SER A 923 -6.80 4.98 8.95
CA SER A 923 -5.93 4.08 9.72
C SER A 923 -6.71 2.96 10.43
N TYR A 924 -6.01 1.87 10.77
CA TYR A 924 -6.53 0.80 11.63
C TYR A 924 -7.01 1.36 12.98
N GLU A 925 -6.26 2.29 13.58
CA GLU A 925 -6.65 2.92 14.84
C GLU A 925 -7.92 3.77 14.70
N TRP A 926 -8.16 4.37 13.53
CA TRP A 926 -9.35 5.16 13.24
C TRP A 926 -10.59 4.27 13.09
N TYR A 927 -10.53 3.26 12.22
CA TYR A 927 -11.66 2.33 12.03
C TYR A 927 -12.04 1.61 13.33
N MET A 928 -11.05 1.11 14.07
CA MET A 928 -11.28 0.51 15.39
C MET A 928 -11.82 1.51 16.41
N THR A 929 -11.42 2.78 16.35
CA THR A 929 -11.98 3.86 17.20
C THR A 929 -13.47 4.09 16.91
N GLU A 930 -13.87 4.17 15.63
CA GLU A 930 -15.29 4.34 15.28
C GLU A 930 -16.13 3.12 15.70
N PHE A 931 -15.58 1.90 15.56
CA PHE A 931 -16.23 0.69 16.06
C PHE A 931 -16.46 0.74 17.58
N ILE A 932 -15.46 1.16 18.35
CA ILE A 932 -15.55 1.25 19.82
C ILE A 932 -16.53 2.35 20.25
N LYS A 933 -16.55 3.50 19.56
CA LYS A 933 -17.48 4.62 19.85
C LYS A 933 -18.93 4.18 19.66
N SER A 934 -19.31 3.73 18.46
CA SER A 934 -20.71 3.47 18.15
C SER A 934 -21.28 2.31 18.96
N ALA A 935 -20.47 1.32 19.32
CA ALA A 935 -20.87 0.26 20.23
C ALA A 935 -21.20 0.81 21.63
N LYS A 936 -20.36 1.70 22.18
CA LYS A 936 -20.59 2.32 23.50
C LYS A 936 -21.75 3.30 23.49
N GLU A 937 -21.98 4.01 22.39
CA GLU A 937 -23.14 4.91 22.20
C GLU A 937 -24.48 4.15 22.20
N LYS A 938 -24.53 2.95 21.62
CA LYS A 938 -25.69 2.04 21.67
C LYS A 938 -25.84 1.34 23.04
N GLY A 939 -24.93 1.58 23.98
CA GLY A 939 -24.91 0.98 25.33
C GLY A 939 -24.38 -0.46 25.37
N ALA A 940 -23.73 -0.93 24.30
CA ALA A 940 -23.11 -2.24 24.25
C ALA A 940 -21.67 -2.23 24.80
N THR A 941 -21.15 -3.41 25.14
CA THR A 941 -19.77 -3.60 25.62
C THR A 941 -18.89 -4.13 24.48
N PRO A 942 -18.06 -3.29 23.83
CA PRO A 942 -17.06 -3.78 22.91
C PRO A 942 -15.90 -4.46 23.65
N ILE A 943 -15.39 -5.53 23.04
CA ILE A 943 -14.28 -6.37 23.50
C ILE A 943 -13.33 -6.49 22.32
N LEU A 944 -12.08 -6.05 22.48
CA LEU A 944 -11.09 -6.23 21.42
C LEU A 944 -10.43 -7.61 21.53
N VAL A 945 -9.99 -8.15 20.40
CA VAL A 945 -9.30 -9.44 20.32
C VAL A 945 -8.10 -9.28 19.41
N THR A 946 -6.90 -9.63 19.89
CA THR A 946 -5.69 -9.55 19.04
C THR A 946 -5.72 -10.59 17.93
N THR A 947 -5.04 -10.32 16.82
CA THR A 947 -5.13 -11.17 15.63
C THR A 947 -4.50 -12.54 15.87
N THR A 948 -5.05 -13.58 15.23
CA THR A 948 -4.55 -14.95 15.32
C THR A 948 -3.14 -15.12 14.71
N ILE A 949 -2.41 -16.16 15.13
CA ILE A 949 -1.16 -16.57 14.47
C ILE A 949 -1.42 -17.67 13.43
N GLY A 950 -0.60 -17.69 12.38
CA GLY A 950 -0.53 -18.80 11.42
C GLY A 950 0.79 -19.57 11.51
N MET A 951 0.91 -20.70 10.83
CA MET A 951 2.08 -21.59 10.86
C MET A 951 3.40 -20.93 10.43
N LYS A 952 3.35 -19.80 9.70
CA LYS A 952 4.53 -18.96 9.40
C LYS A 952 5.17 -18.32 10.64
N ALA A 953 4.47 -18.29 11.78
CA ALA A 953 4.96 -17.81 13.06
C ALA A 953 5.97 -18.77 13.74
N TYR A 954 6.20 -19.97 13.18
CA TYR A 954 7.21 -20.89 13.69
C TYR A 954 8.62 -20.52 13.21
N SER A 955 9.47 -20.07 14.13
CA SER A 955 10.83 -19.61 13.86
C SER A 955 11.79 -20.00 14.99
N ASN A 956 13.04 -20.35 14.66
CA ASN A 956 14.08 -20.72 15.62
C ASN A 956 13.62 -21.77 16.67
N GLY A 957 12.85 -22.77 16.22
CA GLY A 957 12.38 -23.91 17.02
C GLY A 957 11.11 -23.67 17.85
N ARG A 958 10.46 -22.50 17.78
CA ARG A 958 9.25 -22.16 18.55
C ARG A 958 8.27 -21.31 17.72
N PHE A 959 7.02 -21.22 18.16
CA PHE A 959 6.12 -20.15 17.71
C PHE A 959 6.44 -18.85 18.43
N VAL A 960 6.31 -17.72 17.72
CA VAL A 960 6.45 -16.35 18.26
C VAL A 960 5.24 -15.49 17.87
N ASN A 961 5.02 -14.36 18.54
CA ASN A 961 3.96 -13.42 18.19
C ASN A 961 4.16 -12.84 16.76
N THR A 962 3.05 -12.58 16.07
CA THR A 962 3.02 -11.95 14.73
C THR A 962 1.99 -10.82 14.70
N TYR A 963 2.11 -9.88 13.75
CA TYR A 963 1.30 -8.64 13.69
C TYR A 963 1.43 -7.79 14.97
N THR A 964 2.63 -7.74 15.54
CA THR A 964 2.96 -7.07 16.83
C THR A 964 2.44 -5.65 16.92
N ASP A 965 2.50 -4.92 15.82
CA ASP A 965 2.29 -3.47 15.79
C ASP A 965 0.77 -3.17 15.80
N TYR A 966 0.00 -3.94 15.03
CA TYR A 966 -1.46 -3.94 15.04
C TYR A 966 -2.02 -4.44 16.38
N ASN A 967 -1.42 -5.48 16.96
CA ASN A 967 -1.78 -5.95 18.31
C ASN A 967 -1.46 -4.88 19.37
N SER A 968 -0.36 -4.13 19.21
CA SER A 968 0.00 -3.00 20.09
C SER A 968 -1.02 -1.87 20.02
N ALA A 969 -1.44 -1.48 18.81
CA ALA A 969 -2.55 -0.54 18.62
C ALA A 969 -3.85 -1.05 19.24
N CYS A 970 -4.15 -2.34 19.10
CA CYS A 970 -5.32 -3.00 19.70
C CYS A 970 -5.33 -2.88 21.24
N TYR A 971 -4.22 -3.20 21.94
CA TYR A 971 -4.14 -3.00 23.39
C TYR A 971 -4.25 -1.52 23.78
N ASN A 972 -3.63 -0.63 23.00
CA ASN A 972 -3.58 0.79 23.32
C ASN A 972 -4.98 1.43 23.18
N LEU A 973 -5.79 1.01 22.20
CA LEU A 973 -7.21 1.37 22.09
C LEU A 973 -8.04 0.81 23.24
N ALA A 974 -7.87 -0.48 23.58
CA ALA A 974 -8.58 -1.08 24.71
C ALA A 974 -8.30 -0.34 26.03
N ARG A 975 -7.04 0.05 26.25
CA ARG A 975 -6.61 0.87 27.39
C ARG A 975 -7.22 2.28 27.34
N LYS A 976 -7.17 2.97 26.19
CA LYS A 976 -7.74 4.32 26.00
C LYS A 976 -9.24 4.36 26.31
N TYR A 977 -9.98 3.37 25.84
CA TYR A 977 -11.44 3.31 26.00
C TYR A 977 -11.92 2.58 27.26
N SER A 978 -10.99 2.06 28.08
CA SER A 978 -11.26 1.25 29.29
C SER A 978 -12.18 0.06 29.03
N ILE A 979 -11.83 -0.75 28.03
CA ILE A 979 -12.58 -1.94 27.59
C ILE A 979 -11.71 -3.21 27.61
N PRO A 980 -12.29 -4.42 27.67
CA PRO A 980 -11.53 -5.67 27.68
C PRO A 980 -10.75 -5.90 26.38
N CYS A 981 -9.61 -6.59 26.48
CA CYS A 981 -8.83 -7.06 25.34
C CYS A 981 -8.37 -8.50 25.56
N ILE A 982 -8.76 -9.40 24.67
CA ILE A 982 -8.36 -10.81 24.68
C ILE A 982 -7.09 -10.95 23.83
N ASP A 983 -5.96 -11.28 24.47
CA ASP A 983 -4.70 -11.53 23.77
C ASP A 983 -4.66 -12.92 23.12
N LEU A 984 -5.48 -13.10 22.09
CA LEU A 984 -5.55 -14.36 21.35
C LEU A 984 -4.22 -14.69 20.64
N ASN A 985 -3.45 -13.68 20.21
CA ASN A 985 -2.13 -13.86 19.62
C ASN A 985 -1.19 -14.60 20.58
N THR A 986 -1.00 -14.10 21.80
CA THR A 986 -0.11 -14.74 22.80
C THR A 986 -0.72 -16.02 23.37
N LEU A 987 -2.05 -16.10 23.53
CA LEU A 987 -2.72 -17.34 23.94
C LEU A 987 -2.45 -18.47 22.93
N MET A 988 -2.52 -18.19 21.62
CA MET A 988 -2.16 -19.16 20.59
C MET A 988 -0.67 -19.48 20.57
N VAL A 989 0.23 -18.50 20.73
CA VAL A 989 1.69 -18.75 20.84
C VAL A 989 1.99 -19.70 22.00
N ASN A 990 1.39 -19.48 23.16
CA ASN A 990 1.55 -20.33 24.34
C ASN A 990 0.98 -21.73 24.11
N HIS A 991 -0.24 -21.83 23.56
CA HIS A 991 -0.87 -23.11 23.26
C HIS A 991 -0.05 -23.92 22.24
N TYR A 992 0.33 -23.33 21.11
CA TYR A 992 1.03 -24.00 20.01
C TYR A 992 2.45 -24.44 20.42
N ASN A 993 3.14 -23.66 21.27
CA ASN A 993 4.40 -24.10 21.88
C ASN A 993 4.20 -25.24 22.90
N SER A 994 3.06 -25.31 23.59
CA SER A 994 2.77 -26.41 24.53
C SER A 994 2.41 -27.74 23.85
N VAL A 995 1.75 -27.70 22.68
CA VAL A 995 1.33 -28.91 21.94
C VAL A 995 2.32 -29.35 20.84
N GLY A 996 3.28 -28.50 20.49
CA GLY A 996 4.30 -28.78 19.48
C GLY A 996 3.84 -28.56 18.03
N TYR A 997 4.82 -28.43 17.13
CA TYR A 997 4.62 -28.04 15.73
C TYR A 997 3.60 -28.90 14.97
N ASP A 998 3.70 -30.24 15.04
CA ASP A 998 2.81 -31.12 14.29
C ASP A 998 1.35 -31.07 14.79
N THR A 999 1.15 -30.92 16.11
CA THR A 999 -0.19 -30.76 16.69
C THR A 999 -0.78 -29.41 16.28
N ALA A 1000 0.00 -28.32 16.35
CA ALA A 1000 -0.40 -27.00 15.88
C ALA A 1000 -0.73 -27.02 14.38
N LYS A 1001 0.09 -27.69 13.55
CA LYS A 1001 -0.17 -27.89 12.12
C LYS A 1001 -1.50 -28.61 11.88
N SER A 1002 -1.87 -29.58 12.71
CA SER A 1002 -3.15 -30.29 12.61
C SER A 1002 -4.40 -29.42 12.82
N TYR A 1003 -4.25 -28.21 13.37
CA TYR A 1003 -5.31 -27.22 13.52
C TYR A 1003 -5.53 -26.35 12.27
N HIS A 1004 -4.58 -26.35 11.32
CA HIS A 1004 -4.66 -25.58 10.08
C HIS A 1004 -4.96 -26.48 8.86
N LEU A 1005 -5.42 -25.87 7.77
CA LEU A 1005 -5.70 -26.59 6.53
C LEU A 1005 -4.48 -27.36 5.98
N MET A 1006 -3.26 -26.85 6.13
CA MET A 1006 -2.03 -27.57 5.74
C MET A 1006 -1.72 -28.85 6.54
N GLY A 1007 -2.43 -29.09 7.65
CA GLY A 1007 -2.39 -30.36 8.39
C GLY A 1007 -3.65 -31.21 8.22
N ALA A 1008 -4.79 -30.58 7.94
CA ALA A 1008 -6.09 -31.26 7.78
C ALA A 1008 -6.39 -31.71 6.33
N VAL A 1009 -5.86 -31.03 5.32
CA VAL A 1009 -6.12 -31.28 3.89
C VAL A 1009 -4.83 -31.72 3.21
N ALA A 1010 -4.85 -32.92 2.64
CA ALA A 1010 -3.69 -33.50 1.96
C ALA A 1010 -3.23 -32.62 0.77
N GLY A 1011 -1.97 -32.20 0.79
CA GLY A 1011 -1.39 -31.32 -0.23
C GLY A 1011 -1.65 -29.83 -0.05
N SER A 1012 -2.43 -29.40 0.94
CA SER A 1012 -2.63 -27.97 1.22
C SER A 1012 -1.37 -27.33 1.82
N THR A 1013 -1.08 -26.09 1.38
CA THR A 1013 -0.03 -25.23 1.94
C THR A 1013 -0.57 -24.12 2.85
N ASP A 1014 -1.88 -24.07 3.07
CA ASP A 1014 -2.53 -23.02 3.86
C ASP A 1014 -2.28 -23.20 5.36
N GLY A 1015 -1.38 -22.38 5.88
CA GLY A 1015 -1.05 -22.27 7.31
C GLY A 1015 -1.70 -21.08 8.00
N THR A 1016 -2.68 -20.42 7.39
CA THR A 1016 -3.41 -19.29 7.98
C THR A 1016 -4.76 -19.77 8.48
N HIS A 1017 -5.57 -20.38 7.62
CA HIS A 1017 -6.94 -20.77 7.97
C HIS A 1017 -6.98 -22.06 8.80
N PHE A 1018 -7.93 -22.13 9.73
CA PHE A 1018 -8.13 -23.29 10.59
C PHE A 1018 -8.98 -24.36 9.90
N CYS A 1019 -8.79 -25.61 10.33
CA CYS A 1019 -9.81 -26.63 10.19
C CYS A 1019 -10.85 -26.52 11.33
N GLU A 1020 -12.01 -27.16 11.20
CA GLU A 1020 -13.05 -27.30 12.23
C GLU A 1020 -12.49 -27.51 13.66
N LYS A 1021 -11.60 -28.50 13.82
CA LYS A 1021 -10.92 -28.82 15.09
C LYS A 1021 -10.05 -27.67 15.61
N GLY A 1022 -9.38 -26.93 14.73
CA GLY A 1022 -8.56 -25.78 15.08
C GLY A 1022 -9.39 -24.59 15.52
N ALA A 1023 -10.49 -24.32 14.80
CA ALA A 1023 -11.43 -23.26 15.10
C ALA A 1023 -12.10 -23.45 16.48
N ASP A 1024 -12.53 -24.67 16.82
CA ASP A 1024 -13.08 -24.99 18.15
C ASP A 1024 -12.05 -24.81 19.27
N VAL A 1025 -10.80 -25.25 19.05
CA VAL A 1025 -9.68 -25.02 20.00
C VAL A 1025 -9.42 -23.54 20.22
N VAL A 1026 -9.43 -22.71 19.17
CA VAL A 1026 -9.23 -21.25 19.26
C VAL A 1026 -10.43 -20.56 19.93
N ALA A 1027 -11.66 -21.00 19.66
CA ALA A 1027 -12.86 -20.54 20.36
C ALA A 1027 -12.80 -20.86 21.87
N GLY A 1028 -12.28 -22.02 22.23
CA GLY A 1028 -12.00 -22.42 23.60
C GLY A 1028 -10.96 -21.54 24.31
N LEU A 1029 -9.94 -21.04 23.60
CA LEU A 1029 -9.01 -20.04 24.15
C LEU A 1029 -9.70 -18.70 24.43
N VAL A 1030 -10.52 -18.21 23.48
CA VAL A 1030 -11.30 -16.97 23.66
C VAL A 1030 -12.27 -17.09 24.84
N ALA A 1031 -13.07 -18.15 24.90
CA ALA A 1031 -14.01 -18.39 25.99
C ALA A 1031 -13.32 -18.69 27.34
N GLY A 1032 -12.10 -19.24 27.31
CA GLY A 1032 -11.22 -19.33 28.47
C GLY A 1032 -10.86 -17.95 29.01
N GLU A 1033 -10.42 -17.04 28.14
CA GLU A 1033 -9.98 -15.70 28.54
C GLU A 1033 -11.13 -14.78 28.98
N VAL A 1034 -12.32 -14.91 28.39
CA VAL A 1034 -13.56 -14.28 28.92
C VAL A 1034 -13.79 -14.65 30.40
N ARG A 1035 -13.48 -15.89 30.78
CA ARG A 1035 -13.57 -16.38 32.16
C ARG A 1035 -12.41 -15.87 33.03
N ASN A 1036 -11.18 -15.88 32.51
CA ASN A 1036 -9.97 -15.43 33.23
C ASN A 1036 -10.03 -13.94 33.60
N GLN A 1037 -10.42 -13.09 32.65
CA GLN A 1037 -10.59 -11.65 32.87
C GLN A 1037 -11.89 -11.32 33.63
N ASN A 1038 -12.77 -12.32 33.81
CA ASN A 1038 -14.11 -12.17 34.37
C ASN A 1038 -14.87 -10.99 33.71
N ILE A 1039 -14.95 -11.02 32.37
CA ILE A 1039 -15.52 -9.90 31.61
C ILE A 1039 -16.96 -9.64 32.07
N SER A 1040 -17.19 -8.44 32.60
CA SER A 1040 -18.43 -8.08 33.29
C SER A 1040 -19.65 -8.27 32.40
N GLY A 1041 -20.71 -8.86 32.96
CA GLY A 1041 -21.88 -9.33 32.20
C GLY A 1041 -21.60 -10.60 31.41
N LEU A 1042 -20.65 -10.58 30.46
CA LEU A 1042 -20.44 -11.66 29.50
C LEU A 1042 -20.06 -13.00 30.17
N ALA A 1043 -19.18 -12.98 31.17
CA ALA A 1043 -18.70 -14.19 31.83
C ALA A 1043 -19.82 -14.99 32.53
N ALA A 1044 -20.94 -14.35 32.90
CA ALA A 1044 -22.11 -15.02 33.49
C ALA A 1044 -22.90 -15.88 32.48
N TYR A 1045 -22.65 -15.71 31.18
CA TYR A 1045 -23.27 -16.50 30.12
C TYR A 1045 -22.44 -17.72 29.70
N LEU A 1046 -21.23 -17.91 30.22
CA LEU A 1046 -20.43 -19.10 29.93
C LEU A 1046 -21.09 -20.37 30.49
N LYS A 1047 -20.68 -21.52 29.94
CA LYS A 1047 -20.95 -22.87 30.48
C LYS A 1047 -19.87 -23.30 31.47
#